data_AF-A0A2I0AN67-F1
#
_entry.id   AF-A0A2I0AN67-F1
#
_cell.length_a   1.000
_cell.length_b   1.000
_cell.length_c   1.000
_cell.angle_alpha   90.00
_cell.angle_beta   90.00
_cell.angle_gamma   90.00
#
_symmetry.space_group_name_H-M   'P 1'
#
loop_
_entity.id
_entity.type
_entity.pdbx_description
1 polymer ?
#
loop_
_entity_poly.entity_id
_entity_poly.type
_entity_poly.pdbx_seq_one_letter_code
_entity_poly.pdbx_strand_id
1 'polypeptide(L)'
;MMAAKADDRGGGGRACRFYRRDNEWFCSTGLRSDIVVEVEGILFHLHKFPLISKCGRIAKVASENTNEDTHHILLRCPGGPDGFYIAARFCYAAQVELTPQNIVMVYCTAEFLEMTEEYDEDNLLMRAESFIRRIILRSWKECILALQSTQNHIPEAENLPVVQKCFNALSMMACTDPSLFGCSTMLYGSLQSPGGSILWNGINTGAKIQSIESDWWFEDVSGLNIPMFGKAMEVMNKRGVRQENIVSAIVYYARKYVPGLDWRQSGQGGRSRGLASLSMTPASVDQKAIVENIVELLPEKKGKSYCRFLLGLLRVSIILNANQSCRESLEKKIGMQLNYATLDGLLVPNFSRSDNLYDTDCVERMIKHFLSFQLLNVASFSPTSSDPAVFSSPIHISHTAKLVDNYLAEVAPDLNLKPQNMQSLMEAFPESLRPLDDGMYRALDIYLKEHPWLPENERVQLCSVINWGRLSIDACTHASQNERLPLRVVLQVLFFEQLQLRAAISNCLNISDNDNNLAMTASTANEMAGDIQQREGWVSVVRENRHLRVDMELIQSKVRELEQEFVRIKQTMSKVNDKGHALINTRLSSISRNLGCFPVSQIDDANTDVIESAGPSPRRSSEKPHHVLRITQ
;
A
#
# COMPACT_ATOMS: atom_id res chain seq x y z
N MET A 1 26.76 -9.22 26.87
CA MET A 1 28.13 -8.90 27.33
C MET A 1 28.10 -7.57 28.09
N MET A 2 27.61 -7.58 29.33
CA MET A 2 27.60 -6.39 30.20
C MET A 2 28.86 -6.40 31.06
N ALA A 3 29.64 -5.32 30.98
CA ALA A 3 30.82 -5.12 31.80
C ALA A 3 30.42 -4.92 33.27
N ALA A 4 30.93 -5.80 34.14
CA ALA A 4 30.72 -5.71 35.58
C ALA A 4 31.44 -4.48 36.14
N LYS A 5 30.68 -3.50 36.65
CA LYS A 5 31.21 -2.43 37.48
C LYS A 5 30.93 -2.80 38.93
N ALA A 6 31.99 -2.97 39.72
CA ALA A 6 31.90 -3.19 41.16
C ALA A 6 31.31 -1.92 41.80
N ASP A 7 30.16 -2.06 42.46
CA ASP A 7 29.50 -0.97 43.16
C ASP A 7 29.89 -1.01 44.64
N ASP A 8 30.55 0.06 45.10
CA ASP A 8 30.95 0.26 46.49
C ASP A 8 30.32 1.56 46.98
N ARG A 9 29.22 1.45 47.73
CA ARG A 9 28.77 2.49 48.67
C ARG A 9 28.21 1.86 49.93
N GLY A 10 28.91 2.11 51.03
CA GLY A 10 28.61 1.59 52.35
C GLY A 10 27.45 2.31 53.05
N GLY A 11 26.69 1.53 53.81
CA GLY A 11 25.71 1.99 54.79
C GLY A 11 24.82 0.84 55.30
N GLY A 12 25.16 0.27 56.46
CA GLY A 12 24.24 -0.48 57.33
C GLY A 12 23.85 -1.92 56.94
N GLY A 13 24.64 -2.90 57.38
CA GLY A 13 24.45 -4.34 57.14
C GLY A 13 25.42 -4.81 56.04
N ARG A 14 26.40 -5.66 56.37
CA ARG A 14 27.36 -6.16 55.35
C ARG A 14 26.61 -7.06 54.37
N ALA A 15 26.10 -6.49 53.28
CA ALA A 15 25.60 -7.25 52.15
C ALA A 15 26.72 -8.17 51.63
N CYS A 16 26.42 -9.45 51.43
CA CYS A 16 27.39 -10.40 50.92
C CYS A 16 27.84 -9.95 49.51
N ARG A 17 29.14 -9.78 49.29
CA ARG A 17 29.67 -9.41 47.98
C ARG A 17 29.81 -10.67 47.12
N PHE A 18 29.34 -10.57 45.89
CA PHE A 18 29.54 -11.61 44.87
C PHE A 18 30.70 -11.19 43.99
N TYR A 19 31.57 -12.14 43.64
CA TYR A 19 32.65 -11.91 42.70
C TYR A 19 32.77 -13.08 41.73
N ARG A 20 33.20 -12.78 40.51
CA ARG A 20 33.33 -13.75 39.42
C ARG A 20 34.81 -14.01 39.16
N ARG A 21 35.18 -15.29 39.05
CA ARG A 21 36.49 -15.75 38.56
C ARG A 21 36.20 -16.70 37.40
N ASP A 22 36.53 -16.28 36.17
CA ASP A 22 36.23 -17.04 34.95
C ASP A 22 34.74 -17.40 34.80
N ASN A 23 34.39 -18.68 34.76
CA ASN A 23 33.00 -19.18 34.69
C ASN A 23 32.44 -19.56 36.06
N GLU A 24 33.05 -19.07 37.14
CA GLU A 24 32.64 -19.39 38.50
C GLU A 24 32.29 -18.13 39.30
N TRP A 25 31.17 -18.18 40.00
CA TRP A 25 30.70 -17.15 40.92
C TRP A 25 30.89 -17.60 42.35
N PHE A 26 31.40 -16.70 43.18
CA PHE A 26 31.64 -16.93 44.60
C PHE A 26 30.96 -15.86 45.44
N CYS A 27 30.49 -16.27 46.62
CA CYS A 27 29.93 -15.37 47.63
C CYS A 27 30.93 -15.16 48.78
N SER A 28 31.33 -13.92 49.06
CA SER A 28 32.30 -13.59 50.12
C SER A 28 31.63 -13.50 51.50
N THR A 29 31.18 -14.63 52.04
CA THR A 29 30.65 -14.73 53.41
C THR A 29 31.74 -15.04 54.45
N GLY A 30 32.94 -15.45 53.99
CA GLY A 30 34.03 -15.95 54.84
C GLY A 30 33.89 -17.42 55.24
N LEU A 31 32.81 -18.08 54.82
CA LEU A 31 32.57 -19.51 55.01
C LEU A 31 32.89 -20.28 53.72
N ARG A 32 33.14 -21.59 53.85
CA ARG A 32 33.28 -22.49 52.69
C ARG A 32 31.89 -22.78 52.13
N SER A 33 31.78 -22.77 50.80
CA SER A 33 30.55 -23.14 50.09
C SER A 33 30.20 -24.61 50.35
N ASP A 34 28.94 -24.86 50.71
CA ASP A 34 28.38 -26.20 50.97
C ASP A 34 27.40 -26.64 49.86
N ILE A 35 27.22 -25.80 48.84
CA ILE A 35 26.41 -26.06 47.64
C ILE A 35 27.03 -25.36 46.43
N VAL A 36 27.10 -26.09 45.32
CA VAL A 36 27.52 -25.60 44.00
C VAL A 36 26.34 -25.77 43.06
N VAL A 37 25.87 -24.67 42.47
CA VAL A 37 24.79 -24.68 41.49
C VAL A 37 25.38 -24.40 40.11
N GLU A 38 25.22 -25.35 39.19
CA GLU A 38 25.61 -25.19 37.79
C GLU A 38 24.41 -24.71 36.97
N VAL A 39 24.56 -23.58 36.27
CA VAL A 39 23.57 -23.04 35.32
C VAL A 39 24.26 -22.78 33.99
N GLU A 40 23.90 -23.57 32.96
CA GLU A 40 24.43 -23.43 31.60
C GLU A 40 25.97 -23.38 31.52
N GLY A 41 26.66 -24.20 32.34
CA GLY A 41 28.12 -24.26 32.40
C GLY A 41 28.79 -23.18 33.25
N ILE A 42 28.01 -22.32 33.92
CA ILE A 42 28.49 -21.38 34.93
C ILE A 42 28.24 -21.95 36.32
N LEU A 43 29.27 -22.03 37.14
CA LEU A 43 29.21 -22.58 38.50
C LEU A 43 29.00 -21.47 39.53
N PHE A 44 28.09 -21.68 40.46
CA PHE A 44 27.80 -20.78 41.56
C PHE A 44 28.11 -21.46 42.89
N HIS A 45 29.22 -21.07 43.51
CA HIS A 45 29.66 -21.55 44.83
C HIS A 45 28.95 -20.76 45.93
N LEU A 46 27.91 -21.35 46.50
CA LEU A 46 26.94 -20.71 47.39
C LEU A 46 26.82 -21.46 48.72
N HIS A 47 25.80 -21.11 49.50
CA HIS A 47 25.52 -21.64 50.82
C HIS A 47 24.06 -22.15 50.87
N LYS A 48 23.82 -23.31 51.45
CA LYS A 48 22.51 -23.97 51.51
C LYS A 48 21.46 -23.12 52.21
N PHE A 49 21.78 -22.61 53.40
CA PHE A 49 20.81 -21.93 54.25
C PHE A 49 20.13 -20.72 53.57
N PRO A 50 20.86 -19.74 52.98
CA PRO A 50 20.24 -18.63 52.26
C PRO A 50 19.35 -19.05 51.09
N LEU A 51 19.70 -20.15 50.40
CA LEU A 51 18.94 -20.61 49.24
C LEU A 51 17.68 -21.38 49.65
N ILE A 52 17.81 -22.35 50.55
CA ILE A 52 16.72 -23.22 50.99
C ILE A 52 15.62 -22.43 51.71
N SER A 53 15.97 -21.35 52.40
CA SER A 53 14.99 -20.50 53.09
C SER A 53 14.09 -19.70 52.13
N LYS A 54 14.49 -19.51 50.86
CA LYS A 54 13.73 -18.67 49.91
C LYS A 54 13.36 -19.37 48.61
N CYS A 55 14.02 -20.48 48.27
CA CYS A 55 13.86 -21.21 47.02
C CYS A 55 13.32 -22.61 47.31
N GLY A 56 12.04 -22.82 46.99
CA GLY A 56 11.38 -24.10 47.23
C GLY A 56 11.93 -25.25 46.44
N ARG A 57 12.33 -25.01 45.19
CA ARG A 57 12.92 -26.06 44.35
C ARG A 57 14.27 -26.53 44.90
N ILE A 58 15.14 -25.60 45.30
CA ILE A 58 16.44 -25.95 45.90
C ILE A 58 16.21 -26.60 47.27
N ALA A 59 15.23 -26.16 48.06
CA ALA A 59 14.86 -26.78 49.32
C ALA A 59 14.50 -28.27 49.15
N LYS A 60 13.66 -28.59 48.15
CA LYS A 60 13.27 -29.96 47.81
C LYS A 60 14.49 -30.79 47.39
N VAL A 61 15.27 -30.32 46.42
CA VAL A 61 16.46 -31.04 45.92
C VAL A 61 17.52 -31.24 47.01
N ALA A 62 17.70 -30.26 47.89
CA ALA A 62 18.64 -30.38 49.01
C ALA A 62 18.17 -31.37 50.09
N SER A 63 16.86 -31.54 50.28
CA SER A 63 16.29 -32.51 51.22
C SER A 63 16.43 -33.97 50.77
N GLU A 64 16.53 -34.22 49.46
CA GLU A 64 16.64 -35.55 48.87
C GLU A 64 18.07 -36.13 48.95
N ASN A 65 19.09 -35.27 49.04
CA ASN A 65 20.51 -35.64 48.97
C ASN A 65 21.25 -35.42 50.30
N THR A 66 20.88 -36.06 51.40
CA THR A 66 21.45 -35.76 52.73
C THR A 66 22.90 -36.22 52.96
N ASN A 67 23.55 -36.90 52.01
CA ASN A 67 24.78 -37.67 52.23
C ASN A 67 26.09 -37.06 51.67
N GLU A 68 26.11 -35.82 51.17
CA GLU A 68 27.31 -35.18 50.61
C GLU A 68 27.76 -33.92 51.38
N ASP A 69 29.08 -33.76 51.56
CA ASP A 69 29.70 -32.58 52.19
C ASP A 69 29.48 -31.29 51.37
N THR A 70 29.32 -31.40 50.05
CA THR A 70 29.03 -30.28 49.14
C THR A 70 28.03 -30.74 48.07
N HIS A 71 26.87 -30.09 48.01
CA HIS A 71 25.80 -30.48 47.08
C HIS A 71 26.04 -29.87 45.71
N HIS A 72 26.15 -30.68 44.66
CA HIS A 72 26.21 -30.20 43.29
C HIS A 72 24.84 -30.29 42.61
N ILE A 73 24.27 -29.15 42.20
CA ILE A 73 22.94 -29.09 41.55
C ILE A 73 23.08 -28.52 40.14
N LEU A 74 22.65 -29.27 39.15
CA LEU A 74 22.50 -28.76 37.79
C LEU A 74 21.09 -28.18 37.58
N LEU A 75 21.01 -26.89 37.26
CA LEU A 75 19.75 -26.21 36.97
C LEU A 75 19.75 -25.66 35.54
N ARG A 76 18.64 -25.90 34.83
CA ARG A 76 18.35 -25.27 33.54
C ARG A 76 17.36 -24.13 33.74
N CYS A 77 17.86 -23.03 34.31
CA CYS A 77 17.05 -21.86 34.61
C CYS A 77 16.57 -21.17 33.33
N PRO A 78 15.26 -20.87 33.17
CA PRO A 78 14.73 -20.19 31.99
C PRO A 78 15.34 -18.80 31.76
N GLY A 79 15.75 -18.11 32.84
CA GLY A 79 16.44 -16.83 32.77
C GLY A 79 17.96 -16.93 32.62
N GLY A 80 18.49 -18.12 32.37
CA GLY A 80 19.92 -18.38 32.28
C GLY A 80 20.69 -18.05 33.57
N PRO A 81 22.02 -17.91 33.49
CA PRO A 81 22.87 -17.61 34.65
C PRO A 81 22.65 -16.22 35.22
N ASP A 82 22.28 -15.23 34.39
CA ASP A 82 22.02 -13.86 34.85
C ASP A 82 20.75 -13.79 35.72
N GLY A 83 19.69 -14.51 35.34
CA GLY A 83 18.47 -14.62 36.13
C GLY A 83 18.73 -15.32 37.46
N PHE A 84 19.48 -16.43 37.43
CA PHE A 84 19.87 -17.14 38.65
C PHE A 84 20.76 -16.28 39.56
N TYR A 85 21.69 -15.51 38.99
CA TYR A 85 22.53 -14.59 39.77
C TYR A 85 21.69 -13.57 40.55
N ILE A 86 20.66 -12.99 39.92
CA ILE A 86 19.75 -12.05 40.59
C ILE A 86 18.97 -12.76 41.71
N ALA A 87 18.44 -13.95 41.45
CA ALA A 87 17.75 -14.76 42.45
C ALA A 87 18.67 -15.13 43.63
N ALA A 88 19.90 -15.56 43.36
CA ALA A 88 20.89 -15.86 44.38
C ALA A 88 21.20 -14.62 45.21
N ARG A 89 21.44 -13.45 44.60
CA ARG A 89 21.63 -12.19 45.35
C ARG A 89 20.46 -11.88 46.28
N PHE A 90 19.23 -12.10 45.83
CA PHE A 90 18.04 -11.93 46.65
C PHE A 90 18.01 -12.86 47.87
N CYS A 91 18.38 -14.14 47.68
CA CYS A 91 18.51 -15.12 48.76
C CYS A 91 19.49 -14.68 49.86
N TYR A 92 20.56 -13.97 49.49
CA TYR A 92 21.52 -13.38 50.43
C TYR A 92 21.11 -12.02 50.99
N ALA A 93 19.84 -11.64 50.83
CA ALA A 93 19.29 -10.34 51.25
C ALA A 93 20.03 -9.14 50.63
N ALA A 94 20.67 -9.31 49.47
CA ALA A 94 21.21 -8.19 48.73
C ALA A 94 20.08 -7.43 48.02
N GLN A 95 20.25 -6.11 47.85
CA GLN A 95 19.29 -5.30 47.12
C GLN A 95 19.29 -5.71 45.64
N VAL A 96 18.09 -6.06 45.14
CA VAL A 96 17.83 -6.40 43.75
C VAL A 96 16.98 -5.29 43.14
N GLU A 97 17.50 -4.68 42.08
CA GLU A 97 16.77 -3.67 41.31
C GLU A 97 15.98 -4.33 40.19
N LEU A 98 14.65 -4.22 40.27
CA LEU A 98 13.75 -4.67 39.21
C LEU A 98 13.60 -3.57 38.16
N THR A 99 13.85 -3.93 36.91
CA THR A 99 13.78 -3.03 35.76
C THR A 99 13.01 -3.70 34.62
N PRO A 100 12.43 -2.94 33.68
CA PRO A 100 11.76 -3.51 32.51
C PRO A 100 12.65 -4.48 31.73
N GLN A 101 13.96 -4.26 31.70
CA GLN A 101 14.90 -5.08 30.95
C GLN A 101 15.17 -6.44 31.61
N ASN A 102 15.14 -6.53 32.95
CA ASN A 102 15.42 -7.79 33.65
C ASN A 102 14.16 -8.52 34.16
N ILE A 103 13.01 -7.85 34.22
CA ILE A 103 11.85 -8.34 34.97
C ILE A 103 11.30 -9.68 34.47
N VAL A 104 11.24 -9.89 33.15
CA VAL A 104 10.68 -11.15 32.60
C VAL A 104 11.58 -12.33 32.92
N MET A 105 12.90 -12.15 32.77
CA MET A 105 13.91 -13.13 33.15
C MET A 105 13.85 -13.47 34.65
N VAL A 106 13.73 -12.44 35.50
CA VAL A 106 13.60 -12.59 36.96
C VAL A 106 12.30 -13.31 37.31
N TYR A 107 11.18 -12.95 36.69
CA TYR A 107 9.89 -13.61 36.90
C TYR A 107 9.96 -15.11 36.56
N CYS A 108 10.44 -15.45 35.36
CA CYS A 108 10.56 -16.85 34.95
C CYS A 108 11.54 -17.64 35.83
N THR A 109 12.61 -17.00 36.31
CA THR A 109 13.56 -17.63 37.23
C THR A 109 12.94 -17.85 38.61
N ALA A 110 12.26 -16.85 39.16
CA ALA A 110 11.60 -16.93 40.47
C ALA A 110 10.46 -17.96 40.48
N GLU A 111 9.70 -18.04 39.38
CA GLU A 111 8.65 -19.04 39.17
C GLU A 111 9.27 -20.45 39.11
N PHE A 112 10.32 -20.64 38.30
CA PHE A 112 11.02 -21.91 38.19
C PHE A 112 11.64 -22.37 39.51
N LEU A 113 12.20 -21.44 40.28
CA LEU A 113 12.81 -21.72 41.59
C LEU A 113 11.77 -21.86 42.72
N GLU A 114 10.49 -21.65 42.43
CA GLU A 114 9.40 -21.70 43.41
C GLU A 114 9.66 -20.73 44.58
N MET A 115 10.07 -19.50 44.26
CA MET A 115 10.35 -18.43 45.23
C MET A 115 9.05 -17.73 45.65
N THR A 116 8.15 -18.50 46.28
CA THR A 116 6.81 -18.08 46.70
C THR A 116 6.77 -17.59 48.16
N GLU A 117 5.63 -17.06 48.58
CA GLU A 117 5.40 -16.64 49.97
C GLU A 117 5.35 -17.79 50.98
N GLU A 118 5.34 -19.04 50.52
CA GLU A 118 5.42 -20.20 51.41
C GLU A 118 6.78 -20.31 52.11
N TYR A 119 7.82 -19.68 51.54
CA TYR A 119 9.20 -19.75 52.04
C TYR A 119 9.65 -18.46 52.73
N ASP A 120 9.28 -17.29 52.20
CA ASP A 120 9.64 -15.98 52.75
C ASP A 120 8.54 -14.97 52.45
N GLU A 121 8.26 -14.03 53.35
CA GLU A 121 7.26 -12.98 53.10
C GLU A 121 7.77 -12.01 52.00
N ASP A 122 6.89 -11.61 51.07
CA ASP A 122 7.24 -10.73 49.95
C ASP A 122 8.44 -11.27 49.13
N ASN A 123 8.44 -12.58 48.88
CA ASN A 123 9.48 -13.26 48.11
C ASN A 123 9.55 -12.77 46.65
N LEU A 124 10.63 -13.13 45.97
CA LEU A 124 10.99 -12.57 44.66
C LEU A 124 9.90 -12.73 43.60
N LEU A 125 9.15 -13.84 43.59
CA LEU A 125 8.07 -14.05 42.63
C LEU A 125 6.95 -13.02 42.81
N MET A 126 6.50 -12.79 44.05
CA MET A 126 5.47 -11.79 44.33
C MET A 126 5.94 -10.38 43.96
N ARG A 127 7.18 -10.02 44.31
CA ARG A 127 7.77 -8.73 43.94
C ARG A 127 7.79 -8.53 42.43
N ALA A 128 8.20 -9.56 41.69
CA ALA A 128 8.21 -9.52 40.24
C ALA A 128 6.80 -9.38 39.66
N GLU A 129 5.82 -10.12 40.16
CA GLU A 129 4.42 -9.99 39.74
C GLU A 129 3.85 -8.60 39.99
N SER A 130 4.11 -8.04 41.18
CA SER A 130 3.66 -6.71 41.56
C SER A 130 4.26 -5.65 40.63
N PHE A 131 5.55 -5.75 40.32
CA PHE A 131 6.23 -4.86 39.37
C PHE A 131 5.63 -4.96 37.97
N ILE A 132 5.39 -6.18 37.45
CA ILE A 132 4.76 -6.38 36.15
C ILE A 132 3.37 -5.74 36.11
N ARG A 133 2.52 -6.00 37.12
CA ARG A 133 1.13 -5.49 37.15
C ARG A 133 1.05 -3.97 37.32
N ARG A 134 1.95 -3.38 38.11
CA ARG A 134 1.89 -1.95 38.48
C ARG A 134 2.63 -1.05 37.51
N ILE A 135 3.73 -1.51 36.90
CA ILE A 135 4.61 -0.71 36.05
C ILE A 135 4.50 -1.15 34.60
N ILE A 136 4.81 -2.41 34.31
CA ILE A 136 4.93 -2.91 32.91
C ILE A 136 3.58 -2.86 32.19
N LEU A 137 2.54 -3.48 32.76
CA LEU A 137 1.22 -3.57 32.10
C LEU A 137 0.46 -2.23 32.06
N ARG A 138 1.00 -1.17 32.65
CA ARG A 138 0.39 0.17 32.68
C ARG A 138 1.13 1.21 31.83
N SER A 139 2.31 0.89 31.31
CA SER A 139 3.11 1.80 30.49
C SER A 139 3.49 1.14 29.17
N TRP A 140 3.14 1.80 28.07
CA TRP A 140 3.47 1.34 26.72
C TRP A 140 4.98 1.12 26.54
N LYS A 141 5.78 2.14 26.90
CA LYS A 141 7.24 2.12 26.76
C LYS A 141 7.88 0.99 27.58
N GLU A 142 7.47 0.84 28.84
CA GLU A 142 8.05 -0.20 29.70
C GLU A 142 7.66 -1.61 29.25
N CYS A 143 6.45 -1.76 28.69
CA CYS A 143 5.99 -3.01 28.10
C CYS A 143 6.82 -3.39 26.85
N ILE A 144 7.08 -2.45 25.94
CA ILE A 144 7.93 -2.68 24.77
C ILE A 144 9.36 -3.03 25.19
N LEU A 145 9.94 -2.31 26.16
CA LEU A 145 11.30 -2.60 26.65
C LEU A 145 11.40 -4.01 27.28
N ALA A 146 10.38 -4.44 28.01
CA ALA A 146 10.33 -5.78 28.59
C ALA A 146 10.20 -6.89 27.52
N LEU A 147 9.45 -6.63 26.44
CA LEU A 147 9.35 -7.56 25.32
C LEU A 147 10.62 -7.58 24.45
N GLN A 148 11.39 -6.49 24.42
CA GLN A 148 12.67 -6.45 23.72
C GLN A 148 13.76 -7.24 24.45
N SER A 149 13.77 -7.20 25.78
CA SER A 149 14.81 -7.89 26.55
C SER A 149 14.68 -9.41 26.55
N THR A 150 13.46 -9.95 26.38
CA THR A 150 13.25 -11.41 26.30
C THR A 150 13.83 -12.04 25.04
N GLN A 151 13.94 -11.28 23.95
CA GLN A 151 14.35 -11.78 22.63
C GLN A 151 15.75 -12.39 22.60
N ASN A 152 16.64 -11.94 23.51
CA ASN A 152 18.03 -12.39 23.56
C ASN A 152 18.28 -13.52 24.56
N HIS A 153 17.31 -13.80 25.43
CA HIS A 153 17.56 -14.60 26.64
C HIS A 153 16.69 -15.84 26.73
N ILE A 154 15.49 -15.83 26.14
CA ILE A 154 14.54 -16.95 26.27
C ILE A 154 14.09 -17.38 24.86
N PRO A 155 14.41 -18.62 24.43
CA PRO A 155 13.88 -19.15 23.19
C PRO A 155 12.36 -19.33 23.30
N GLU A 156 11.63 -19.09 22.21
CA GLU A 156 10.15 -19.16 22.16
C GLU A 156 9.44 -18.31 23.23
N ALA A 157 10.05 -17.18 23.62
CA ALA A 157 9.52 -16.29 24.64
C ALA A 157 8.09 -15.81 24.34
N GLU A 158 7.66 -15.82 23.08
CA GLU A 158 6.35 -15.39 22.63
C GLU A 158 5.23 -16.23 23.24
N ASN A 159 5.54 -17.47 23.65
CA ASN A 159 4.59 -18.40 24.24
C ASN A 159 4.46 -18.23 25.77
N LEU A 160 5.29 -17.41 26.41
CA LEU A 160 5.26 -17.24 27.86
C LEU A 160 3.97 -16.52 28.33
N PRO A 161 3.33 -16.97 29.42
CA PRO A 161 2.12 -16.33 29.95
C PRO A 161 2.30 -14.85 30.30
N VAL A 162 3.47 -14.48 30.83
CA VAL A 162 3.80 -13.08 31.14
C VAL A 162 3.92 -12.21 29.89
N VAL A 163 4.48 -12.76 28.81
CA VAL A 163 4.59 -12.09 27.50
C VAL A 163 3.21 -11.93 26.87
N GLN A 164 2.34 -12.95 26.98
CA GLN A 164 0.94 -12.84 26.55
C GLN A 164 0.16 -11.75 27.33
N LYS A 165 0.39 -11.60 28.64
CA LYS A 165 -0.16 -10.49 29.43
C LYS A 165 0.34 -9.13 28.91
N CYS A 166 1.60 -9.03 28.50
CA CYS A 166 2.19 -7.83 27.91
C CYS A 166 1.55 -7.49 26.55
N PHE A 167 1.39 -8.45 25.64
CA PHE A 167 0.69 -8.24 24.36
C PHE A 167 -0.77 -7.81 24.56
N ASN A 168 -1.46 -8.41 25.53
CA ASN A 168 -2.78 -7.96 25.92
C ASN A 168 -2.74 -6.50 26.42
N ALA A 169 -1.82 -6.12 27.30
CA ALA A 169 -1.71 -4.73 27.73
C ALA A 169 -1.45 -3.76 26.57
N LEU A 170 -0.52 -4.08 25.66
CA LEU A 170 -0.28 -3.27 24.46
C LEU A 170 -1.52 -3.16 23.58
N SER A 171 -2.22 -4.26 23.36
CA SER A 171 -3.45 -4.24 22.57
C SER A 171 -4.55 -3.41 23.23
N MET A 172 -4.67 -3.39 24.57
CA MET A 172 -5.55 -2.45 25.28
C MET A 172 -5.19 -1.00 24.96
N MET A 173 -3.91 -0.67 25.10
CA MET A 173 -3.39 0.69 24.92
C MET A 173 -3.55 1.14 23.47
N ALA A 174 -3.36 0.23 22.50
CA ALA A 174 -3.55 0.51 21.08
C ALA A 174 -5.04 0.70 20.68
N CYS A 175 -5.96 0.02 21.38
CA CYS A 175 -7.40 0.16 21.16
C CYS A 175 -8.03 1.38 21.86
N THR A 176 -7.30 2.05 22.75
CA THR A 176 -7.80 3.19 23.52
C THR A 176 -7.31 4.50 22.91
N ASP A 177 -8.11 5.56 23.05
CA ASP A 177 -7.78 6.88 22.50
C ASP A 177 -6.40 7.34 23.02
N PRO A 178 -5.44 7.69 22.13
CA PRO A 178 -4.10 8.14 22.51
C PRO A 178 -4.09 9.31 23.50
N SER A 179 -5.17 10.12 23.54
CA SER A 179 -5.34 11.22 24.48
C SER A 179 -5.53 10.78 25.94
N LEU A 180 -5.92 9.53 26.19
CA LEU A 180 -6.19 9.00 27.54
C LEU A 180 -4.96 8.39 28.23
N PHE A 181 -3.92 8.03 27.46
CA PHE A 181 -2.72 7.35 27.97
C PHE A 181 -1.45 8.22 27.97
N GLY A 182 -1.58 9.53 27.72
CA GLY A 182 -0.44 10.46 27.69
C GLY A 182 0.58 10.18 26.59
N CYS A 183 0.30 9.25 25.66
CA CYS A 183 1.20 8.81 24.61
C CYS A 183 1.45 9.90 23.56
N SER A 184 0.47 10.76 23.29
CA SER A 184 0.64 11.89 22.36
C SER A 184 1.49 13.04 22.91
N THR A 185 1.70 13.14 24.22
CA THR A 185 2.27 14.37 24.83
C THR A 185 3.77 14.26 25.17
N MET A 186 4.38 13.08 25.09
CA MET A 186 5.76 12.86 25.56
C MET A 186 6.80 12.51 24.47
N LEU A 187 6.39 12.26 23.22
CA LEU A 187 7.30 11.72 22.19
C LEU A 187 7.81 12.72 21.15
N TYR A 188 7.26 13.93 21.06
CA TYR A 188 7.82 15.00 20.24
C TYR A 188 8.07 16.23 21.11
N GLY A 189 9.35 16.49 21.40
CA GLY A 189 9.78 17.72 22.06
C GLY A 189 9.27 18.95 21.31
N SER A 190 8.55 19.81 22.04
CA SER A 190 8.55 21.27 21.97
C SER A 190 8.99 21.97 20.65
N LEU A 191 8.42 21.60 19.50
CA LEU A 191 8.45 22.41 18.28
C LEU A 191 7.03 22.56 17.72
N GLN A 192 6.22 23.37 18.41
CA GLN A 192 5.20 24.20 17.74
C GLN A 192 5.98 25.14 16.79
N SER A 193 5.70 25.39 15.50
CA SER A 193 4.64 25.04 14.55
C SER A 193 5.10 25.55 13.15
N PRO A 194 4.34 25.31 12.06
CA PRO A 194 3.54 26.43 11.56
C PRO A 194 2.10 25.98 11.32
N GLY A 195 1.32 25.88 12.41
CA GLY A 195 -0.10 25.50 12.32
C GLY A 195 -0.93 25.47 13.61
N GLY A 196 -0.33 25.64 14.80
CA GLY A 196 -1.02 25.87 16.08
C GLY A 196 -1.56 24.62 16.78
N SER A 197 -1.38 24.55 18.10
CA SER A 197 -1.82 23.45 18.96
C SER A 197 -3.31 23.50 19.31
N ILE A 198 -3.82 22.31 19.62
CA ILE A 198 -5.10 22.00 20.24
C ILE A 198 -5.25 22.78 21.56
N LEU A 199 -6.26 23.65 21.61
CA LEU A 199 -6.78 24.42 22.76
C LEU A 199 -5.87 25.51 23.37
N TRP A 200 -6.25 26.78 23.17
CA TRP A 200 -5.94 27.89 24.09
C TRP A 200 -7.25 28.25 24.81
N ASN A 201 -7.28 28.23 26.14
CA ASN A 201 -8.44 28.63 26.96
C ASN A 201 -9.80 28.04 26.56
N GLY A 202 -9.87 26.77 26.15
CA GLY A 202 -11.15 26.09 25.87
C GLY A 202 -11.88 26.54 24.60
N ILE A 203 -11.22 27.27 23.68
CA ILE A 203 -11.80 27.66 22.39
C ILE A 203 -11.16 26.82 21.28
N ASN A 204 -11.98 26.07 20.54
CA ASN A 204 -11.58 25.30 19.36
C ASN A 204 -11.25 26.24 18.19
N THR A 205 -10.00 26.25 17.73
CA THR A 205 -9.53 27.11 16.62
C THR A 205 -9.81 26.56 15.22
N GLY A 206 -10.72 25.60 15.06
CA GLY A 206 -11.19 25.16 13.73
C GLY A 206 -10.13 24.49 12.84
N ALA A 207 -8.93 24.21 13.34
CA ALA A 207 -7.94 23.40 12.65
C ALA A 207 -8.46 21.96 12.54
N LYS A 208 -8.78 21.52 11.33
CA LYS A 208 -9.08 20.12 11.04
C LYS A 208 -7.80 19.32 11.28
N ILE A 209 -7.81 18.41 12.25
CA ILE A 209 -6.77 17.38 12.37
C ILE A 209 -6.84 16.56 11.07
N GLN A 210 -5.92 16.82 10.14
CA GLN A 210 -5.68 15.93 9.01
C GLN A 210 -5.09 14.65 9.58
N SER A 211 -5.94 13.66 9.86
CA SER A 211 -5.67 12.20 9.92
C SER A 211 -4.21 11.75 10.18
N ILE A 212 -3.55 12.31 11.19
CA ILE A 212 -2.18 11.94 11.62
C ILE A 212 -2.22 10.82 12.67
N GLU A 213 -3.41 10.33 13.00
CA GLU A 213 -3.68 9.32 14.02
C GLU A 213 -3.75 7.91 13.41
N SER A 214 -2.59 7.26 13.22
CA SER A 214 -2.51 5.78 13.14
C SER A 214 -1.11 5.21 13.39
N ASP A 215 -0.04 5.99 13.18
CA ASP A 215 1.31 5.44 13.06
C ASP A 215 2.14 5.54 14.36
N TRP A 216 1.58 6.13 15.43
CA TRP A 216 2.32 6.50 16.65
C TRP A 216 3.05 5.35 17.34
N TRP A 217 2.55 4.12 17.18
CA TRP A 217 3.10 2.92 17.81
C TRP A 217 3.89 2.02 16.85
N PHE A 218 3.93 2.34 15.55
CA PHE A 218 4.53 1.45 14.55
C PHE A 218 6.03 1.31 14.76
N GLU A 219 6.71 2.41 15.08
CA GLU A 219 8.16 2.41 15.31
C GLU A 219 8.53 1.52 16.50
N ASP A 220 7.81 1.65 17.61
CA ASP A 220 8.06 0.89 18.84
C ASP A 220 7.84 -0.61 18.64
N VAL A 221 6.69 -0.99 18.08
CA VAL A 221 6.36 -2.42 17.84
C VAL A 221 7.26 -3.00 16.77
N SER A 222 7.73 -2.19 15.81
CA SER A 222 8.73 -2.65 14.83
C SER A 222 10.09 -2.93 15.43
N GLY A 223 10.37 -2.53 16.68
CA GLY A 223 11.58 -2.96 17.39
C GLY A 223 11.54 -4.40 17.87
N LEU A 224 10.42 -5.12 17.70
CA LEU A 224 10.29 -6.52 18.06
C LEU A 224 10.82 -7.44 16.94
N ASN A 225 11.41 -8.58 17.32
CA ASN A 225 11.72 -9.64 16.36
C ASN A 225 10.42 -10.20 15.73
N ILE A 226 10.56 -10.95 14.62
CA ILE A 226 9.42 -11.39 13.82
C ILE A 226 8.40 -12.24 14.60
N PRO A 227 8.79 -13.26 15.39
CA PRO A 227 7.82 -14.05 16.16
C PRO A 227 7.00 -13.19 17.13
N MET A 228 7.67 -12.26 17.84
CA MET A 228 7.01 -11.34 18.77
C MET A 228 6.10 -10.34 18.05
N PHE A 229 6.58 -9.79 16.93
CA PHE A 229 5.80 -8.88 16.11
C PHE A 229 4.54 -9.57 15.58
N GLY A 230 4.67 -10.78 15.04
CA GLY A 230 3.55 -11.58 14.56
C GLY A 230 2.53 -11.88 15.65
N LYS A 231 2.99 -12.28 16.84
CA LYS A 231 2.11 -12.52 17.98
C LYS A 231 1.41 -11.25 18.46
N ALA A 232 2.11 -10.12 18.49
CA ALA A 232 1.52 -8.82 18.81
C ALA A 232 0.40 -8.47 17.82
N MET A 233 0.63 -8.64 16.51
CA MET A 233 -0.37 -8.37 15.48
C MET A 233 -1.59 -9.29 15.61
N GLU A 234 -1.38 -10.57 15.91
CA GLU A 234 -2.46 -11.54 16.14
C GLU A 234 -3.35 -11.13 17.33
N VAL A 235 -2.74 -10.78 18.46
CA VAL A 235 -3.45 -10.34 19.69
C VAL A 235 -4.19 -9.03 19.43
N MET A 236 -3.54 -8.07 18.78
CA MET A 236 -4.15 -6.79 18.40
C MET A 236 -5.36 -6.97 17.46
N ASN A 237 -5.24 -7.87 16.49
CA ASN A 237 -6.34 -8.23 15.58
C ASN A 237 -7.53 -8.82 16.35
N LYS A 238 -7.28 -9.80 17.22
CA LYS A 238 -8.32 -10.46 18.04
C LYS A 238 -9.06 -9.50 18.96
N ARG A 239 -8.41 -8.43 19.41
CA ARG A 239 -9.01 -7.42 20.30
C ARG A 239 -9.80 -6.34 19.57
N GLY A 240 -9.69 -6.26 18.25
CA GLY A 240 -10.43 -5.29 17.43
C GLY A 240 -9.68 -3.98 17.15
N VAL A 241 -8.34 -3.98 17.17
CA VAL A 241 -7.60 -2.88 16.52
C VAL A 241 -8.04 -2.82 15.06
N ARG A 242 -8.29 -1.61 14.53
CA ARG A 242 -8.74 -1.44 13.14
C ARG A 242 -7.82 -2.17 12.18
N GLN A 243 -8.39 -2.96 11.27
CA GLN A 243 -7.64 -3.71 10.26
C GLN A 243 -6.66 -2.85 9.46
N GLU A 244 -7.04 -1.58 9.25
CA GLU A 244 -6.22 -0.62 8.52
C GLU A 244 -4.92 -0.30 9.24
N ASN A 245 -4.96 -0.16 10.56
CA ASN A 245 -3.80 0.15 11.37
C ASN A 245 -2.88 -1.06 11.46
N ILE A 246 -3.44 -2.28 11.55
CA ILE A 246 -2.68 -3.53 11.52
C ILE A 246 -1.95 -3.69 10.19
N VAL A 247 -2.65 -3.47 9.06
CA VAL A 247 -2.04 -3.50 7.73
C VAL A 247 -0.93 -2.47 7.62
N SER A 248 -1.18 -1.23 8.04
CA SER A 248 -0.18 -0.17 7.99
C SER A 248 1.04 -0.48 8.87
N ALA A 249 0.86 -1.09 10.04
CA ALA A 249 1.95 -1.54 10.90
C ALA A 249 2.79 -2.65 10.26
N ILE A 250 2.14 -3.65 9.63
CA ILE A 250 2.85 -4.73 8.91
C ILE A 250 3.61 -4.17 7.70
N VAL A 251 2.99 -3.25 6.95
CA VAL A 251 3.65 -2.57 5.82
C VAL A 251 4.84 -1.74 6.31
N TYR A 252 4.71 -1.04 7.43
CA TYR A 252 5.80 -0.29 8.06
C TYR A 252 6.94 -1.22 8.47
N TYR A 253 6.63 -2.34 9.13
CA TYR A 253 7.60 -3.37 9.51
C TYR A 253 8.35 -3.90 8.29
N ALA A 254 7.61 -4.29 7.25
CA ALA A 254 8.18 -4.79 6.01
C ALA A 254 9.13 -3.77 5.36
N ARG A 255 8.72 -2.50 5.25
CA ARG A 255 9.58 -1.44 4.68
C ARG A 255 10.84 -1.18 5.49
N LYS A 256 10.79 -1.35 6.80
CA LYS A 256 11.95 -1.18 7.69
C LYS A 256 12.99 -2.29 7.52
N TYR A 257 12.55 -3.54 7.36
CA TYR A 257 13.42 -4.72 7.36
C TYR A 257 13.69 -5.33 5.97
N VAL A 258 12.91 -4.97 4.95
CA VAL A 258 13.04 -5.49 3.58
C VAL A 258 13.41 -4.34 2.63
N PRO A 259 14.72 -4.18 2.32
CA PRO A 259 15.16 -3.18 1.36
C PRO A 259 14.55 -3.42 -0.02
N GLY A 260 14.27 -2.35 -0.77
CA GLY A 260 13.74 -2.44 -2.14
C GLY A 260 12.21 -2.44 -2.27
N LEU A 261 11.44 -2.48 -1.17
CA LEU A 261 9.98 -2.31 -1.25
C LEU A 261 9.55 -0.89 -1.71
N ASP A 262 10.42 0.11 -1.55
CA ASP A 262 10.17 1.51 -1.95
C ASP A 262 10.62 1.85 -3.38
N TRP A 263 11.03 0.84 -4.17
CA TRP A 263 11.69 0.94 -5.49
C TRP A 263 11.12 1.96 -6.49
N ARG A 264 9.84 2.35 -6.38
CA ARG A 264 9.18 3.24 -7.36
C ARG A 264 8.35 4.37 -6.76
N GLN A 265 8.63 4.85 -5.55
CA GLN A 265 7.92 6.04 -5.02
C GLN A 265 8.53 7.38 -5.47
N SER A 266 9.71 7.41 -6.09
CA SER A 266 10.33 8.69 -6.51
C SER A 266 10.05 9.02 -7.98
N GLY A 267 8.85 9.55 -8.23
CA GLY A 267 8.72 10.62 -9.21
C GLY A 267 9.14 11.92 -8.52
N GLN A 268 10.18 12.57 -9.02
CA GLN A 268 10.82 13.80 -8.51
C GLN A 268 11.62 13.67 -7.20
N GLY A 269 12.95 13.61 -7.34
CA GLY A 269 13.88 14.30 -6.42
C GLY A 269 14.55 13.53 -5.29
N GLY A 270 14.32 12.22 -5.10
CA GLY A 270 14.95 11.43 -4.03
C GLY A 270 15.93 10.38 -4.58
N ARG A 271 17.16 10.35 -4.06
CA ARG A 271 18.21 9.38 -4.46
C ARG A 271 17.64 7.94 -4.46
N SER A 272 17.57 7.32 -5.65
CA SER A 272 17.21 5.92 -5.83
C SER A 272 18.09 5.02 -4.97
N ARG A 273 17.51 4.34 -3.96
CA ARG A 273 18.15 3.15 -3.38
C ARG A 273 17.98 2.01 -4.39
N GLY A 274 19.00 1.87 -5.24
CA GLY A 274 19.21 0.82 -6.24
C GLY A 274 18.91 -0.60 -5.72
N LEU A 275 18.77 -1.57 -6.64
CA LEU A 275 18.87 -3.01 -6.37
C LEU A 275 20.17 -3.33 -5.58
N ALA A 276 21.16 -2.45 -5.70
CA ALA A 276 22.37 -2.36 -4.89
C ALA A 276 22.14 -2.21 -3.36
N SER A 277 20.94 -1.85 -2.90
CA SER A 277 20.61 -1.73 -1.47
C SER A 277 20.25 -3.05 -0.80
N LEU A 278 19.95 -4.11 -1.58
CA LEU A 278 19.81 -5.47 -1.05
C LEU A 278 21.16 -6.03 -0.55
N SER A 279 22.28 -5.42 -0.99
CA SER A 279 23.64 -5.85 -0.66
C SER A 279 24.23 -5.14 0.58
N MET A 280 23.51 -4.19 1.19
CA MET A 280 24.06 -3.31 2.25
C MET A 280 23.44 -3.46 3.64
N THR A 281 22.63 -4.50 3.87
CA THR A 281 22.27 -4.92 5.23
C THR A 281 23.29 -5.91 5.77
N PRO A 282 23.65 -5.85 7.07
CA PRO A 282 24.59 -6.79 7.66
C PRO A 282 24.07 -8.22 7.44
N ALA A 283 24.98 -9.12 7.07
CA ALA A 283 24.76 -10.53 6.73
C ALA A 283 24.16 -11.41 7.86
N SER A 284 23.58 -10.81 8.90
CA SER A 284 23.12 -11.46 10.13
C SER A 284 21.60 -11.67 10.21
N VAL A 285 20.81 -11.17 9.27
CA VAL A 285 19.34 -11.32 9.27
C VAL A 285 18.90 -12.03 8.00
N ASP A 286 18.27 -13.19 8.15
CA ASP A 286 17.73 -13.96 7.03
C ASP A 286 16.51 -13.25 6.44
N GLN A 287 16.76 -12.33 5.49
CA GLN A 287 15.73 -11.55 4.80
C GLN A 287 14.67 -12.43 4.14
N LYS A 288 15.03 -13.64 3.71
CA LYS A 288 14.09 -14.61 3.15
C LYS A 288 13.09 -15.05 4.22
N ALA A 289 13.56 -15.46 5.39
CA ALA A 289 12.69 -15.83 6.51
C ALA A 289 11.79 -14.66 6.93
N ILE A 290 12.28 -13.42 6.90
CA ILE A 290 11.47 -12.23 7.18
C ILE A 290 10.28 -12.12 6.21
N VAL A 291 10.55 -12.19 4.91
CA VAL A 291 9.51 -12.06 3.89
C VAL A 291 8.48 -13.18 4.03
N GLU A 292 8.91 -14.42 4.25
CA GLU A 292 8.03 -15.57 4.41
C GLU A 292 7.07 -15.42 5.59
N ASN A 293 7.59 -15.04 6.76
CA ASN A 293 6.78 -14.80 7.95
C ASN A 293 5.84 -13.59 7.79
N ILE A 294 6.30 -12.50 7.15
CA ILE A 294 5.43 -11.34 6.87
C ILE A 294 4.24 -11.77 6.02
N VAL A 295 4.45 -12.59 4.98
CA VAL A 295 3.37 -13.04 4.09
C VAL A 295 2.31 -13.84 4.83
N GLU A 296 2.69 -14.63 5.84
CA GLU A 296 1.74 -15.35 6.70
C GLU A 296 0.89 -14.40 7.57
N LEU A 297 1.46 -13.27 7.99
CA LEU A 297 0.77 -12.26 8.80
C LEU A 297 -0.16 -11.34 7.97
N LEU A 298 -0.04 -11.32 6.64
CA LEU A 298 -0.77 -10.37 5.79
C LEU A 298 -2.28 -10.66 5.75
N PRO A 299 -3.14 -9.70 6.13
CA PRO A 299 -4.58 -9.89 6.08
C PRO A 299 -5.15 -9.71 4.66
N GLU A 300 -6.40 -10.11 4.48
CA GLU A 300 -7.15 -10.00 3.22
C GLU A 300 -7.76 -8.59 3.03
N LYS A 301 -6.97 -7.53 3.21
CA LYS A 301 -7.40 -6.16 2.89
C LYS A 301 -7.31 -5.92 1.38
N LYS A 302 -8.23 -5.09 0.85
CA LYS A 302 -8.22 -4.62 -0.53
C LYS A 302 -7.87 -3.14 -0.60
N GLY A 303 -7.08 -2.74 -1.59
CA GLY A 303 -6.85 -1.33 -1.89
C GLY A 303 -5.64 -1.10 -2.80
N LYS A 304 -5.60 0.06 -3.46
CA LYS A 304 -4.53 0.43 -4.41
C LYS A 304 -3.13 0.43 -3.76
N SER A 305 -2.97 1.07 -2.61
CA SER A 305 -1.69 1.14 -1.90
C SER A 305 -1.22 -0.24 -1.43
N TYR A 306 -2.16 -1.06 -0.95
CA TYR A 306 -1.88 -2.42 -0.48
C TYR A 306 -1.52 -3.37 -1.63
N CYS A 307 -2.27 -3.33 -2.73
CA CYS A 307 -1.96 -4.11 -3.94
C CYS A 307 -0.56 -3.77 -4.48
N ARG A 308 -0.20 -2.48 -4.52
CA ARG A 308 1.16 -2.05 -4.88
C ARG A 308 2.23 -2.60 -3.94
N PHE A 309 1.96 -2.60 -2.63
CA PHE A 309 2.84 -3.21 -1.64
C PHE A 309 3.01 -4.72 -1.87
N LEU A 310 1.93 -5.46 -2.11
CA LEU A 310 1.98 -6.90 -2.40
C LEU A 310 2.78 -7.21 -3.66
N LEU A 311 2.60 -6.43 -4.75
CA LEU A 311 3.39 -6.56 -5.98
C LEU A 311 4.89 -6.28 -5.74
N GLY A 312 5.20 -5.29 -4.90
CA GLY A 312 6.57 -5.03 -4.46
C GLY A 312 7.15 -6.20 -3.67
N LEU A 313 6.37 -6.75 -2.74
CA LEU A 313 6.77 -7.89 -1.90
C LEU A 313 6.97 -9.17 -2.74
N LEU A 314 6.11 -9.41 -3.73
CA LEU A 314 6.25 -10.51 -4.68
C LEU A 314 7.58 -10.42 -5.44
N ARG A 315 7.94 -9.25 -5.96
CA ARG A 315 9.23 -9.04 -6.64
C ARG A 315 10.41 -9.35 -5.71
N VAL A 316 10.38 -8.84 -4.48
CA VAL A 316 11.45 -9.12 -3.51
C VAL A 316 11.49 -10.62 -3.16
N SER A 317 10.35 -11.27 -3.02
CA SER A 317 10.27 -12.72 -2.75
C SER A 317 10.89 -13.56 -3.88
N ILE A 318 10.74 -13.14 -5.14
CA ILE A 318 11.36 -13.79 -6.29
C ILE A 318 12.87 -13.56 -6.26
N ILE A 319 13.33 -12.33 -6.01
CA ILE A 319 14.77 -11.99 -5.94
C ILE A 319 15.47 -12.79 -4.82
N LEU A 320 14.83 -12.92 -3.66
CA LEU A 320 15.36 -13.65 -2.51
C LEU A 320 15.17 -15.18 -2.60
N ASN A 321 14.57 -15.70 -3.68
CA ASN A 321 14.21 -17.12 -3.82
C ASN A 321 13.44 -17.67 -2.60
N ALA A 322 12.37 -16.96 -2.21
CA ALA A 322 11.44 -17.38 -1.18
C ALA A 322 10.72 -18.70 -1.55
N ASN A 323 10.15 -19.36 -0.55
CA ASN A 323 9.45 -20.63 -0.72
C ASN A 323 8.28 -20.51 -1.72
N GLN A 324 8.01 -21.60 -2.44
CA GLN A 324 6.96 -21.63 -3.46
C GLN A 324 5.58 -21.29 -2.88
N SER A 325 5.26 -21.81 -1.69
CA SER A 325 4.01 -21.51 -0.97
C SER A 325 3.85 -20.01 -0.64
N CYS A 326 4.95 -19.32 -0.33
CA CYS A 326 4.97 -17.89 -0.07
C CYS A 326 4.60 -17.10 -1.34
N ARG A 327 5.22 -17.46 -2.47
CA ARG A 327 4.93 -16.84 -3.78
C ARG A 327 3.50 -17.08 -4.23
N GLU A 328 3.01 -18.31 -4.13
CA GLU A 328 1.63 -18.67 -4.46
C GLU A 328 0.61 -17.94 -3.56
N SER A 329 0.90 -17.79 -2.26
CA SER A 329 0.07 -17.02 -1.33
C SER A 329 -0.01 -15.55 -1.74
N LEU A 330 1.13 -14.95 -2.15
CA LEU A 330 1.16 -13.59 -2.67
C LEU A 330 0.39 -13.46 -3.99
N GLU A 331 0.64 -14.35 -4.96
CA GLU A 331 -0.07 -14.39 -6.23
C GLU A 331 -1.59 -14.50 -6.04
N LYS A 332 -2.04 -15.33 -5.09
CA LYS A 332 -3.45 -15.45 -4.70
C LYS A 332 -4.00 -14.14 -4.11
N LYS A 333 -3.29 -13.54 -3.14
CA LYS A 333 -3.71 -12.28 -2.48
C LYS A 333 -3.74 -11.10 -3.47
N ILE A 334 -2.85 -11.08 -4.44
CA ILE A 334 -2.85 -10.07 -5.51
C ILE A 334 -3.97 -10.36 -6.50
N GLY A 335 -4.15 -11.62 -6.92
CA GLY A 335 -5.22 -12.06 -7.81
C GLY A 335 -6.60 -11.66 -7.30
N MET A 336 -6.88 -11.83 -6.00
CA MET A 336 -8.15 -11.39 -5.38
C MET A 336 -8.43 -9.88 -5.46
N GLN A 337 -7.43 -9.07 -5.82
CA GLN A 337 -7.53 -7.61 -5.89
C GLN A 337 -6.82 -7.03 -7.13
N LEU A 338 -6.75 -7.82 -8.21
CA LEU A 338 -6.03 -7.49 -9.45
C LEU A 338 -6.56 -6.20 -10.10
N ASN A 339 -7.83 -5.87 -9.86
CA ASN A 339 -8.47 -4.62 -10.28
C ASN A 339 -7.79 -3.36 -9.73
N TYR A 340 -7.03 -3.45 -8.64
CA TYR A 340 -6.27 -2.34 -8.07
C TYR A 340 -4.80 -2.30 -8.52
N ALA A 341 -4.34 -3.28 -9.31
CA ALA A 341 -2.99 -3.32 -9.82
C ALA A 341 -2.77 -2.27 -10.92
N THR A 342 -1.51 -1.85 -11.05
CA THR A 342 -1.04 -0.97 -12.12
C THR A 342 -0.20 -1.77 -13.10
N LEU A 343 -0.17 -1.38 -14.39
CA LEU A 343 0.64 -2.05 -15.41
C LEU A 343 2.11 -2.19 -14.98
N ASP A 344 2.72 -1.07 -14.54
CA ASP A 344 4.08 -1.03 -13.98
C ASP A 344 4.34 -2.00 -12.82
N GLY A 345 3.29 -2.42 -12.12
CA GLY A 345 3.38 -3.36 -10.99
C GLY A 345 3.34 -4.82 -11.43
N LEU A 346 2.62 -5.11 -12.52
CA LEU A 346 2.50 -6.45 -13.11
C LEU A 346 3.73 -6.87 -13.92
N LEU A 347 4.53 -5.90 -14.38
CA LEU A 347 5.82 -6.16 -15.04
C LEU A 347 6.83 -6.70 -14.03
N VAL A 348 6.71 -7.97 -13.67
CA VAL A 348 7.62 -8.69 -12.78
C VAL A 348 8.76 -9.24 -13.63
N PRO A 349 10.01 -8.79 -13.41
CA PRO A 349 11.15 -9.30 -14.18
C PRO A 349 11.33 -10.79 -13.93
N ASN A 350 11.71 -11.51 -14.97
CA ASN A 350 12.06 -12.91 -14.81
C ASN A 350 13.51 -13.01 -14.30
N PHE A 351 13.68 -13.60 -13.11
CA PHE A 351 15.00 -13.84 -12.52
C PHE A 351 15.43 -15.31 -12.65
N SER A 352 14.63 -16.13 -13.34
CA SER A 352 14.99 -17.51 -13.66
C SER A 352 15.92 -17.57 -14.88
N ARG A 353 16.50 -18.73 -15.16
CA ARG A 353 17.42 -18.94 -16.30
C ARG A 353 16.75 -18.90 -17.69
N SER A 354 15.46 -18.54 -17.78
CA SER A 354 14.79 -18.35 -19.06
C SER A 354 15.16 -17.00 -19.68
N ASP A 355 15.30 -16.95 -21.00
CA ASP A 355 15.70 -15.73 -21.71
C ASP A 355 14.59 -14.66 -21.77
N ASN A 356 13.36 -14.96 -21.35
CA ASN A 356 12.23 -14.02 -21.34
C ASN A 356 12.46 -12.90 -20.33
N LEU A 357 12.08 -11.67 -20.69
CA LEU A 357 12.30 -10.49 -19.85
C LEU A 357 11.38 -10.46 -18.62
N TYR A 358 10.15 -10.94 -18.77
CA TYR A 358 9.10 -10.91 -17.75
C TYR A 358 8.58 -12.31 -17.38
N ASP A 359 8.16 -12.48 -16.13
CA ASP A 359 7.52 -13.71 -15.65
C ASP A 359 6.03 -13.70 -16.03
N THR A 360 5.74 -14.25 -17.22
CA THR A 360 4.37 -14.36 -17.76
C THR A 360 3.51 -15.33 -16.96
N ASP A 361 4.12 -16.42 -16.46
CA ASP A 361 3.39 -17.48 -15.77
C ASP A 361 2.86 -16.99 -14.43
N CYS A 362 3.61 -16.11 -13.75
CA CYS A 362 3.17 -15.43 -12.53
C CYS A 362 1.88 -14.62 -12.77
N VAL A 363 1.85 -13.83 -13.85
CA VAL A 363 0.67 -13.01 -14.17
C VAL A 363 -0.51 -13.90 -14.58
N GLU A 364 -0.27 -14.98 -15.32
CA GLU A 364 -1.28 -15.97 -15.66
C GLU A 364 -1.93 -16.58 -14.39
N ARG A 365 -1.13 -16.98 -13.40
CA ARG A 365 -1.62 -17.49 -12.11
C ARG A 365 -2.43 -16.45 -11.34
N MET A 366 -1.99 -15.20 -11.33
CA MET A 366 -2.73 -14.08 -10.72
C MET A 366 -4.10 -13.87 -11.38
N ILE A 367 -4.18 -13.96 -12.71
CA ILE A 367 -5.44 -13.88 -13.46
C ILE A 367 -6.35 -15.05 -13.09
N LYS A 368 -5.84 -16.29 -13.05
CA LYS A 368 -6.60 -17.47 -12.63
C LYS A 368 -7.18 -17.31 -11.22
N HIS A 369 -6.41 -16.76 -10.28
CA HIS A 369 -6.90 -16.47 -8.93
C HIS A 369 -7.97 -15.38 -8.90
N PHE A 370 -7.83 -14.33 -9.70
CA PHE A 370 -8.88 -13.32 -9.87
C PHE A 370 -10.18 -13.97 -10.35
N LEU A 371 -10.15 -14.77 -11.41
CA LEU A 371 -11.36 -15.40 -11.94
C LEU A 371 -12.01 -16.38 -10.95
N SER A 372 -11.19 -17.18 -10.27
CA SER A 372 -11.67 -18.09 -9.22
C SER A 372 -12.37 -17.32 -8.10
N PHE A 373 -11.82 -16.18 -7.69
CA PHE A 373 -12.42 -15.31 -6.67
C PHE A 373 -13.75 -14.71 -7.15
N GLN A 374 -13.85 -14.36 -8.42
CA GLN A 374 -15.07 -13.83 -9.04
C GLN A 374 -16.20 -14.87 -9.04
N LEU A 375 -15.88 -16.10 -9.46
CA LEU A 375 -16.84 -17.20 -9.52
C LEU A 375 -17.38 -17.57 -8.12
N LEU A 376 -16.52 -17.58 -7.10
CA LEU A 376 -16.93 -17.87 -5.72
C LEU A 376 -17.91 -16.84 -5.16
N ASN A 377 -17.70 -15.54 -5.42
CA ASN A 377 -18.62 -14.50 -4.95
C ASN A 377 -19.98 -14.52 -5.65
N VAL A 378 -20.05 -15.05 -6.88
CA VAL A 378 -21.31 -15.20 -7.61
C VAL A 378 -22.12 -16.39 -7.08
N ALA A 379 -21.46 -17.47 -6.65
CA ALA A 379 -22.11 -18.69 -6.14
C ALA A 379 -22.62 -18.57 -4.69
N SER A 380 -22.13 -17.60 -3.91
CA SER A 380 -22.48 -17.43 -2.48
C SER A 380 -23.81 -16.72 -2.21
N PHE A 381 -24.63 -16.44 -3.22
CA PHE A 381 -25.94 -15.80 -3.04
C PHE A 381 -27.09 -16.80 -2.95
N SER A 382 -27.64 -16.93 -1.73
CA SER A 382 -29.05 -17.24 -1.50
C SER A 382 -29.85 -15.92 -1.49
N PRO A 383 -31.10 -15.84 -1.97
CA PRO A 383 -31.79 -14.58 -2.30
C PRO A 383 -32.28 -13.75 -1.09
N THR A 384 -31.73 -13.95 0.10
CA THR A 384 -32.26 -13.39 1.35
C THR A 384 -31.16 -12.84 2.25
N SER A 385 -30.44 -11.80 1.82
CA SER A 385 -29.71 -10.93 2.75
C SER A 385 -29.59 -9.52 2.18
N SER A 386 -30.23 -8.58 2.85
CA SER A 386 -30.29 -7.15 2.51
C SER A 386 -29.03 -6.40 2.98
N ASP A 387 -27.87 -6.74 2.42
CA ASP A 387 -26.64 -5.94 2.56
C ASP A 387 -26.02 -5.69 1.16
N PRO A 388 -25.93 -4.43 0.69
CA PRO A 388 -25.36 -4.13 -0.61
C PRO A 388 -23.86 -3.86 -0.47
N ALA A 389 -23.04 -4.91 -0.37
CA ALA A 389 -21.58 -4.75 -0.49
C ALA A 389 -20.89 -6.02 -1.00
N VAL A 390 -19.90 -5.80 -1.89
CA VAL A 390 -18.95 -6.79 -2.45
C VAL A 390 -19.41 -7.61 -3.66
N PHE A 391 -20.19 -7.01 -4.56
CA PHE A 391 -20.01 -7.37 -5.98
C PHE A 391 -18.75 -6.67 -6.49
N SER A 392 -17.85 -7.40 -7.15
CA SER A 392 -16.91 -6.77 -8.08
C SER A 392 -17.76 -6.11 -9.16
N SER A 393 -17.95 -4.79 -9.08
CA SER A 393 -18.75 -4.05 -10.05
C SER A 393 -18.28 -4.39 -11.49
N PRO A 394 -19.18 -4.37 -12.49
CA PRO A 394 -18.79 -4.54 -13.90
C PRO A 394 -17.62 -3.63 -14.32
N ILE A 395 -17.47 -2.49 -13.63
CA ILE A 395 -16.35 -1.54 -13.75
C ILE A 395 -15.01 -2.18 -13.35
N HIS A 396 -14.95 -2.97 -12.28
CA HIS A 396 -13.71 -3.65 -11.85
C HIS A 396 -13.29 -4.77 -12.80
N ILE A 397 -14.25 -5.50 -13.36
CA ILE A 397 -13.98 -6.56 -14.34
C ILE A 397 -13.45 -5.94 -15.64
N SER A 398 -14.12 -4.92 -16.17
CA SER A 398 -13.68 -4.21 -17.37
C SER A 398 -12.34 -3.50 -17.19
N HIS A 399 -12.07 -2.93 -16.00
CA HIS A 399 -10.75 -2.36 -15.68
C HIS A 399 -9.66 -3.44 -15.69
N THR A 400 -9.95 -4.62 -15.15
CA THR A 400 -8.99 -5.74 -15.13
C THR A 400 -8.76 -6.30 -16.53
N ALA A 401 -9.79 -6.43 -17.35
CA ALA A 401 -9.67 -6.82 -18.76
C ALA A 401 -8.73 -5.85 -19.52
N LYS A 402 -8.96 -4.54 -19.40
CA LYS A 402 -8.08 -3.51 -19.99
C LYS A 402 -6.64 -3.59 -19.47
N LEU A 403 -6.46 -3.90 -18.18
CA LEU A 403 -5.14 -4.05 -17.59
C LEU A 403 -4.40 -5.26 -18.18
N VAL A 404 -5.08 -6.40 -18.36
CA VAL A 404 -4.55 -7.60 -19.00
C VAL A 404 -4.21 -7.33 -20.47
N ASP A 405 -5.09 -6.65 -21.21
CA ASP A 405 -4.84 -6.28 -22.61
C ASP A 405 -3.63 -5.34 -22.77
N ASN A 406 -3.44 -4.41 -21.84
CA ASN A 406 -2.27 -3.55 -21.80
C ASN A 406 -0.99 -4.32 -21.44
N TYR A 407 -1.09 -5.28 -20.52
CA TYR A 407 0.03 -6.16 -20.18
C TYR A 407 0.44 -7.04 -21.38
N LEU A 408 -0.53 -7.64 -22.07
CA LEU A 408 -0.28 -8.41 -23.30
C LEU A 408 0.44 -7.57 -24.35
N ALA A 409 0.00 -6.33 -24.58
CA ALA A 409 0.64 -5.43 -25.53
C ALA A 409 2.09 -5.05 -25.14
N GLU A 410 2.39 -4.97 -23.83
CA GLU A 410 3.72 -4.63 -23.32
C GLU A 410 4.70 -5.81 -23.39
N VAL A 411 4.21 -7.04 -23.26
CA VAL A 411 5.04 -8.26 -23.33
C VAL A 411 5.18 -8.81 -24.76
N ALA A 412 4.21 -8.51 -25.64
CA ALA A 412 4.22 -8.89 -27.05
C ALA A 412 5.51 -8.60 -27.84
N PRO A 413 6.25 -7.49 -27.64
CA PRO A 413 7.49 -7.23 -28.36
C PRO A 413 8.72 -8.02 -27.84
N ASP A 414 8.60 -8.80 -26.76
CA ASP A 414 9.71 -9.63 -26.25
C ASP A 414 10.00 -10.79 -27.21
N LEU A 415 11.18 -10.78 -27.86
CA LEU A 415 11.60 -11.79 -28.84
C LEU A 415 11.75 -13.20 -28.25
N ASN A 416 11.88 -13.30 -26.92
CA ASN A 416 12.01 -14.57 -26.22
C ASN A 416 10.64 -15.11 -25.75
N LEU A 417 9.56 -14.33 -25.93
CA LEU A 417 8.21 -14.79 -25.63
C LEU A 417 7.82 -15.90 -26.61
N LYS A 418 7.59 -17.11 -26.08
CA LYS A 418 7.14 -18.24 -26.88
C LYS A 418 5.66 -18.09 -27.29
N PRO A 419 5.25 -18.58 -28.47
CA PRO A 419 3.86 -18.50 -28.92
C PRO A 419 2.90 -19.23 -27.97
N GLN A 420 3.33 -20.33 -27.33
CA GLN A 420 2.50 -21.04 -26.34
C GLN A 420 2.20 -20.18 -25.10
N ASN A 421 3.16 -19.35 -24.66
CA ASN A 421 2.97 -18.46 -23.51
C ASN A 421 2.09 -17.25 -23.88
N MET A 422 2.25 -16.74 -25.12
CA MET A 422 1.35 -15.70 -25.64
C MET A 422 -0.09 -16.23 -25.71
N GLN A 423 -0.27 -17.45 -26.22
CA GLN A 423 -1.57 -18.11 -26.28
C GLN A 423 -2.17 -18.32 -24.89
N SER A 424 -1.40 -18.87 -23.93
CA SER A 424 -1.89 -19.13 -22.58
C SER A 424 -2.34 -17.84 -21.87
N LEU A 425 -1.61 -16.74 -22.04
CA LEU A 425 -2.00 -15.44 -21.49
C LEU A 425 -3.27 -14.86 -22.13
N MET A 426 -3.45 -15.01 -23.44
CA MET A 426 -4.65 -14.55 -24.14
C MET A 426 -5.89 -15.33 -23.65
N GLU A 427 -5.75 -16.65 -23.49
CA GLU A 427 -6.79 -17.57 -23.00
C GLU A 427 -7.04 -17.46 -21.49
N ALA A 428 -6.09 -16.92 -20.72
CA ALA A 428 -6.17 -16.85 -19.26
C ALA A 428 -7.38 -16.05 -18.77
N PHE A 429 -7.84 -15.05 -19.52
CA PHE A 429 -9.01 -14.23 -19.19
C PHE A 429 -10.19 -14.58 -20.12
N PRO A 430 -11.37 -15.00 -19.58
CA PRO A 430 -12.50 -15.47 -20.38
C PRO A 430 -13.09 -14.42 -21.32
N GLU A 431 -13.53 -14.88 -22.48
CA GLU A 431 -14.24 -14.06 -23.46
C GLU A 431 -15.51 -13.42 -22.88
N SER A 432 -16.25 -14.12 -22.01
CA SER A 432 -17.52 -13.64 -21.44
C SER A 432 -17.37 -12.39 -20.56
N LEU A 433 -16.17 -12.15 -20.04
CA LEU A 433 -15.88 -11.03 -19.15
C LEU A 433 -15.26 -9.82 -19.87
N ARG A 434 -14.84 -10.00 -21.12
CA ARG A 434 -14.43 -8.88 -21.99
C ARG A 434 -15.64 -8.37 -22.76
N PRO A 435 -15.79 -7.05 -22.98
CA PRO A 435 -16.80 -6.51 -23.89
C PRO A 435 -16.35 -6.56 -25.35
N LEU A 436 -15.07 -6.21 -25.62
CA LEU A 436 -14.45 -6.12 -26.94
C LEU A 436 -13.07 -6.80 -26.92
N ASP A 437 -12.65 -7.32 -28.08
CA ASP A 437 -11.37 -8.03 -28.24
C ASP A 437 -10.27 -7.17 -28.87
N ASP A 438 -10.51 -5.86 -29.06
CA ASP A 438 -9.58 -4.91 -29.68
C ASP A 438 -8.19 -4.91 -29.00
N GLY A 439 -8.17 -5.00 -27.67
CA GLY A 439 -6.94 -5.04 -26.89
C GLY A 439 -6.09 -6.28 -27.17
N MET A 440 -6.73 -7.44 -27.31
CA MET A 440 -6.08 -8.69 -27.68
C MET A 440 -5.58 -8.65 -29.12
N TYR A 441 -6.38 -8.12 -30.06
CA TYR A 441 -5.95 -7.95 -31.45
C TYR A 441 -4.72 -7.04 -31.54
N ARG A 442 -4.72 -5.91 -30.83
CA ARG A 442 -3.56 -5.01 -30.77
C ARG A 442 -2.31 -5.73 -30.26
N ALA A 443 -2.42 -6.51 -29.19
CA ALA A 443 -1.28 -7.26 -28.66
C ALA A 443 -0.80 -8.33 -29.66
N LEU A 444 -1.71 -9.03 -30.34
CA LEU A 444 -1.38 -10.01 -31.36
C LEU A 444 -0.68 -9.37 -32.57
N ASP A 445 -1.16 -8.22 -33.06
CA ASP A 445 -0.52 -7.52 -34.18
C ASP A 445 0.91 -7.07 -33.82
N ILE A 446 1.12 -6.54 -32.60
CA ILE A 446 2.46 -6.22 -32.10
C ILE A 446 3.35 -7.48 -32.06
N TYR A 447 2.83 -8.59 -31.54
CA TYR A 447 3.58 -9.85 -31.47
C TYR A 447 3.97 -10.35 -32.87
N LEU A 448 3.02 -10.42 -33.82
CA LEU A 448 3.28 -10.85 -35.20
C LEU A 448 4.25 -9.92 -35.93
N LYS A 449 4.23 -8.62 -35.62
CA LYS A 449 5.17 -7.65 -36.18
C LYS A 449 6.60 -7.90 -35.72
N GLU A 450 6.80 -8.17 -34.43
CA GLU A 450 8.14 -8.41 -33.85
C GLU A 450 8.62 -9.86 -34.04
N HIS A 451 7.74 -10.80 -34.41
CA HIS A 451 8.04 -12.22 -34.66
C HIS A 451 7.78 -12.67 -36.12
N PRO A 452 8.46 -12.08 -37.13
CA PRO A 452 8.23 -12.43 -38.53
C PRO A 452 8.61 -13.88 -38.88
N TRP A 453 9.47 -14.53 -38.09
CA TRP A 453 9.91 -15.92 -38.30
C TRP A 453 8.90 -16.98 -37.86
N LEU A 454 7.74 -16.59 -37.28
CA LEU A 454 6.74 -17.52 -36.79
C LEU A 454 6.17 -18.38 -37.94
N PRO A 455 6.09 -19.72 -37.82
CA PRO A 455 5.47 -20.56 -38.84
C PRO A 455 3.96 -20.30 -38.94
N GLU A 456 3.40 -20.52 -40.14
CA GLU A 456 2.00 -20.23 -40.44
C GLU A 456 1.02 -20.98 -39.52
N ASN A 457 1.35 -22.21 -39.12
CA ASN A 457 0.52 -23.00 -38.20
C ASN A 457 0.37 -22.31 -36.83
N GLU A 458 1.45 -21.75 -36.29
CA GLU A 458 1.42 -21.04 -35.01
C GLU A 458 0.68 -19.71 -35.12
N ARG A 459 0.80 -19.00 -36.26
CA ARG A 459 0.00 -17.78 -36.53
C ARG A 459 -1.48 -18.09 -36.52
N VAL A 460 -1.89 -19.17 -37.18
CA VAL A 460 -3.30 -19.61 -37.23
C VAL A 460 -3.81 -19.98 -35.84
N GLN A 461 -2.99 -20.67 -35.03
CA GLN A 461 -3.35 -21.01 -33.64
C GLN A 461 -3.55 -19.76 -32.78
N LEU A 462 -2.63 -18.79 -32.83
CA LEU A 462 -2.76 -17.53 -32.09
C LEU A 462 -4.00 -16.72 -32.55
N CYS A 463 -4.26 -16.68 -33.86
CA CYS A 463 -5.44 -15.97 -34.40
C CYS A 463 -6.77 -16.65 -34.03
N SER A 464 -6.77 -17.93 -33.66
CA SER A 464 -7.98 -18.68 -33.34
C SER A 464 -8.57 -18.34 -31.97
N VAL A 465 -7.77 -17.73 -31.08
CA VAL A 465 -8.19 -17.31 -29.73
C VAL A 465 -9.05 -16.05 -29.76
N ILE A 466 -8.92 -15.22 -30.80
CA ILE A 466 -9.64 -13.94 -30.90
C ILE A 466 -11.01 -14.15 -31.53
N ASN A 467 -12.05 -13.58 -30.92
CA ASN A 467 -13.37 -13.55 -31.54
C ASN A 467 -13.50 -12.33 -32.45
N TRP A 468 -13.20 -12.52 -33.73
CA TRP A 468 -13.23 -11.48 -34.77
C TRP A 468 -14.60 -10.79 -34.95
N GLY A 469 -15.70 -11.40 -34.47
CA GLY A 469 -17.03 -10.77 -34.48
C GLY A 469 -17.24 -9.72 -33.40
N ARG A 470 -16.35 -9.67 -32.39
CA ARG A 470 -16.40 -8.77 -31.23
C ARG A 470 -15.36 -7.66 -31.27
N LEU A 471 -14.79 -7.44 -32.45
CA LEU A 471 -13.91 -6.32 -32.73
C LEU A 471 -14.74 -5.08 -33.07
N SER A 472 -14.22 -3.92 -32.68
CA SER A 472 -14.76 -2.64 -33.15
C SER A 472 -14.51 -2.46 -34.65
N ILE A 473 -15.26 -1.54 -35.27
CA ILE A 473 -15.13 -1.26 -36.71
C ILE A 473 -13.73 -0.76 -37.08
N ASP A 474 -13.10 0.01 -36.21
CA ASP A 474 -11.73 0.51 -36.39
C ASP A 474 -10.71 -0.64 -36.30
N ALA A 475 -10.91 -1.59 -35.38
CA ALA A 475 -10.06 -2.77 -35.28
C ALA A 475 -10.26 -3.72 -36.48
N CYS A 476 -11.50 -3.91 -36.95
CA CYS A 476 -11.83 -4.70 -38.14
C CYS A 476 -11.17 -4.12 -39.40
N THR A 477 -11.26 -2.80 -39.62
CA THR A 477 -10.64 -2.15 -40.78
C THR A 477 -9.11 -2.25 -40.76
N HIS A 478 -8.48 -2.15 -39.58
CA HIS A 478 -7.05 -2.40 -39.45
C HIS A 478 -6.70 -3.86 -39.74
N ALA A 479 -7.49 -4.81 -39.21
CA ALA A 479 -7.29 -6.25 -39.42
C ALA A 479 -7.50 -6.69 -40.87
N SER A 480 -8.46 -6.10 -41.60
CA SER A 480 -8.68 -6.43 -43.01
C SER A 480 -7.55 -5.96 -43.93
N GLN A 481 -6.78 -4.95 -43.51
CA GLN A 481 -5.61 -4.43 -44.22
C GLN A 481 -4.28 -5.07 -43.77
N ASN A 482 -4.29 -5.93 -42.75
CA ASN A 482 -3.08 -6.47 -42.15
C ASN A 482 -2.55 -7.69 -42.94
N GLU A 483 -1.46 -7.48 -43.68
CA GLU A 483 -0.80 -8.53 -44.48
C GLU A 483 -0.18 -9.66 -43.64
N ARG A 484 0.02 -9.47 -42.33
CA ARG A 484 0.62 -10.47 -41.43
C ARG A 484 -0.38 -11.55 -40.99
N LEU A 485 -1.66 -11.32 -41.20
CA LEU A 485 -2.71 -12.25 -40.80
C LEU A 485 -2.94 -13.32 -41.87
N PRO A 486 -3.26 -14.57 -41.46
CA PRO A 486 -3.64 -15.61 -42.41
C PRO A 486 -4.87 -15.19 -43.24
N LEU A 487 -4.88 -15.48 -44.55
CA LEU A 487 -5.98 -15.11 -45.46
C LEU A 487 -7.37 -15.54 -44.97
N ARG A 488 -7.46 -16.70 -44.32
CA ARG A 488 -8.72 -17.21 -43.74
C ARG A 488 -9.30 -16.26 -42.68
N VAL A 489 -8.42 -15.67 -41.87
CA VAL A 489 -8.78 -14.72 -40.81
C VAL A 489 -9.22 -13.40 -41.42
N VAL A 490 -8.47 -12.88 -42.40
CA VAL A 490 -8.81 -11.65 -43.13
C VAL A 490 -10.21 -11.74 -43.77
N LEU A 491 -10.55 -12.89 -44.39
CA LEU A 491 -11.89 -13.13 -44.94
C LEU A 491 -12.97 -13.14 -43.86
N GLN A 492 -12.69 -13.71 -42.69
CA GLN A 492 -13.62 -13.72 -41.56
C GLN A 492 -13.85 -12.31 -41.01
N VAL A 493 -12.81 -11.50 -40.89
CA VAL A 493 -12.90 -10.09 -40.49
C VAL A 493 -13.73 -9.29 -41.48
N LEU A 494 -13.44 -9.40 -42.78
CA LEU A 494 -14.20 -8.72 -43.83
C LEU A 494 -15.70 -9.09 -43.81
N PHE A 495 -16.01 -10.35 -43.54
CA PHE A 495 -17.39 -10.80 -43.40
C PHE A 495 -18.09 -10.11 -42.21
N PHE A 496 -17.44 -10.03 -41.05
CA PHE A 496 -18.01 -9.34 -39.89
C PHE A 496 -18.08 -7.83 -40.08
N GLU A 497 -17.08 -7.22 -40.73
CA GLU A 497 -17.10 -5.80 -41.10
C GLU A 497 -18.31 -5.48 -41.99
N GLN A 498 -18.57 -6.30 -43.02
CA GLN A 498 -19.77 -6.17 -43.86
C GLN A 498 -21.08 -6.34 -43.08
N LEU A 499 -21.12 -7.28 -42.13
CA LEU A 499 -22.30 -7.53 -41.30
C LEU A 499 -22.58 -6.35 -40.35
N GLN A 500 -21.54 -5.79 -39.72
CA GLN A 500 -21.62 -4.61 -38.86
C GLN A 500 -22.03 -3.36 -39.65
N LEU A 501 -21.45 -3.13 -40.84
CA LEU A 501 -21.83 -2.03 -41.73
C LEU A 501 -23.30 -2.14 -42.15
N ARG A 502 -23.76 -3.35 -42.53
CA ARG A 502 -25.17 -3.58 -42.89
C ARG A 502 -26.12 -3.32 -41.73
N ALA A 503 -25.76 -3.75 -40.52
CA ALA A 503 -26.54 -3.50 -39.31
C ALA A 503 -26.60 -1.99 -38.97
N ALA A 504 -25.48 -1.27 -39.11
CA ALA A 504 -25.43 0.17 -38.90
C ALA A 504 -26.29 0.93 -39.92
N ILE A 505 -26.20 0.58 -41.20
CA ILE A 505 -27.04 1.16 -42.27
C ILE A 505 -28.52 0.88 -42.01
N SER A 506 -28.89 -0.36 -41.66
CA SER A 506 -30.28 -0.71 -41.33
C SER A 506 -30.80 0.06 -40.12
N ASN A 507 -29.99 0.24 -39.07
CA ASN A 507 -30.37 1.06 -37.92
C ASN A 507 -30.55 2.53 -38.31
N CYS A 508 -29.69 3.10 -39.16
CA CYS A 508 -29.85 4.47 -39.66
C CYS A 508 -31.13 4.64 -40.50
N LEU A 509 -31.49 3.66 -41.33
CA LEU A 509 -32.72 3.68 -42.13
C LEU A 509 -33.98 3.51 -41.26
N ASN A 510 -33.91 2.69 -40.20
CA ASN A 510 -35.03 2.51 -39.26
C ASN A 510 -35.27 3.75 -38.37
N ILE A 511 -34.28 4.65 -38.24
CA ILE A 511 -34.42 5.94 -37.54
C ILE A 511 -35.10 6.99 -38.44
N SER A 512 -35.09 6.84 -39.77
CA SER A 512 -35.82 7.74 -40.67
C SER A 512 -37.30 7.40 -40.83
N ASP A 513 -37.72 6.17 -40.48
CA ASP A 513 -39.09 5.70 -40.72
C ASP A 513 -39.98 5.65 -39.45
N ASN A 514 -39.44 5.89 -38.26
CA ASN A 514 -40.19 5.73 -37.02
C ASN A 514 -40.68 7.06 -36.40
N ASP A 515 -41.46 7.81 -37.18
CA ASP A 515 -42.44 8.77 -36.63
C ASP A 515 -43.89 8.25 -36.71
N ASN A 516 -44.14 7.05 -37.27
CA ASN A 516 -45.48 6.46 -37.29
C ASN A 516 -45.43 4.93 -37.32
N ASN A 517 -45.46 4.28 -36.15
CA ASN A 517 -46.26 3.08 -35.82
C ASN A 517 -45.62 2.24 -34.70
N LEU A 518 -46.08 2.47 -33.46
CA LEU A 518 -45.95 1.52 -32.37
C LEU A 518 -47.06 0.47 -32.49
N ALA A 519 -46.78 -0.68 -33.11
CA ALA A 519 -47.42 -1.97 -32.77
C ALA A 519 -46.82 -3.12 -33.62
N MET A 520 -46.50 -4.22 -32.92
CA MET A 520 -46.31 -5.58 -33.44
C MET A 520 -45.00 -5.90 -34.18
N THR A 521 -44.02 -6.38 -33.42
CA THR A 521 -43.29 -7.65 -33.69
C THR A 521 -42.47 -8.01 -32.45
N ALA A 522 -43.15 -8.45 -31.40
CA ALA A 522 -42.53 -9.13 -30.27
C ALA A 522 -42.62 -10.64 -30.52
N SER A 523 -41.58 -11.24 -31.09
CA SER A 523 -41.26 -12.67 -30.95
C SER A 523 -39.97 -13.00 -31.70
N THR A 524 -38.86 -12.99 -30.95
CA THR A 524 -37.53 -13.60 -31.15
C THR A 524 -36.41 -12.59 -30.87
N ALA A 525 -36.35 -12.11 -29.63
CA ALA A 525 -35.22 -11.36 -29.12
C ALA A 525 -35.15 -11.60 -27.61
N ASN A 526 -34.53 -12.71 -27.19
CA ASN A 526 -34.36 -12.98 -25.76
C ASN A 526 -32.99 -13.55 -25.37
N GLU A 527 -31.93 -13.29 -26.15
CA GLU A 527 -30.56 -13.69 -25.75
C GLU A 527 -29.47 -12.63 -25.96
N MET A 528 -29.80 -11.36 -26.25
CA MET A 528 -28.77 -10.34 -26.51
C MET A 528 -29.07 -8.97 -25.89
N ALA A 529 -29.72 -8.96 -24.73
CA ALA A 529 -30.14 -7.74 -24.02
C ALA A 529 -29.04 -7.09 -23.15
N GLY A 530 -27.83 -7.64 -23.10
CA GLY A 530 -26.73 -7.09 -22.28
C GLY A 530 -25.96 -5.93 -22.91
N ASP A 531 -26.06 -5.73 -24.24
CA ASP A 531 -25.15 -4.85 -24.99
C ASP A 531 -25.79 -3.51 -25.41
N ILE A 532 -26.99 -3.22 -24.88
CA ILE A 532 -27.80 -2.06 -25.29
C ILE A 532 -27.38 -0.77 -24.57
N GLN A 533 -26.63 -0.83 -23.47
CA GLN A 533 -26.35 0.35 -22.65
C GLN A 533 -25.19 1.23 -23.15
N GLN A 534 -24.28 0.72 -23.97
CA GLN A 534 -23.30 1.56 -24.70
C GLN A 534 -23.89 2.18 -25.98
N ARG A 535 -25.04 1.67 -26.45
CA ARG A 535 -25.70 2.08 -27.69
C ARG A 535 -26.47 3.39 -27.55
N GLU A 536 -26.99 3.70 -26.36
CA GLU A 536 -27.65 4.99 -26.08
C GLU A 536 -26.69 6.18 -26.18
N GLY A 537 -25.41 5.99 -25.83
CA GLY A 537 -24.41 7.07 -25.86
C GLY A 537 -24.14 7.59 -27.27
N TRP A 538 -23.94 6.70 -28.25
CA TRP A 538 -23.70 7.11 -29.64
C TRP A 538 -24.95 7.71 -30.29
N VAL A 539 -26.14 7.14 -30.00
CA VAL A 539 -27.42 7.69 -30.49
C VAL A 539 -27.71 9.08 -29.90
N SER A 540 -27.35 9.33 -28.64
CA SER A 540 -27.44 10.65 -28.01
C SER A 540 -26.47 11.66 -28.66
N VAL A 541 -25.22 11.26 -28.89
CA VAL A 541 -24.19 12.13 -29.51
C VAL A 541 -24.53 12.47 -30.97
N VAL A 542 -25.11 11.54 -31.73
CA VAL A 542 -25.58 11.80 -33.10
C VAL A 542 -26.79 12.74 -33.11
N ARG A 543 -27.70 12.61 -32.13
CA ARG A 543 -28.84 13.51 -31.96
C ARG A 543 -28.39 14.93 -31.59
N GLU A 544 -27.45 15.05 -30.67
CA GLU A 544 -26.89 16.34 -30.23
C GLU A 544 -26.11 17.03 -31.35
N ASN A 545 -25.29 16.31 -32.13
CA ASN A 545 -24.61 16.87 -33.30
C ASN A 545 -25.59 17.36 -34.38
N ARG A 546 -26.71 16.66 -34.59
CA ARG A 546 -27.74 17.10 -35.53
C ARG A 546 -28.45 18.36 -35.02
N HIS A 547 -28.72 18.44 -33.72
CA HIS A 547 -29.34 19.62 -33.10
C HIS A 547 -28.41 20.85 -33.17
N LEU A 548 -27.13 20.68 -32.81
CA LEU A 548 -26.13 21.75 -32.89
C LEU A 548 -25.94 22.28 -34.31
N ARG A 549 -26.07 21.42 -35.32
CA ARG A 549 -26.00 21.83 -36.73
C ARG A 549 -27.20 22.69 -37.14
N VAL A 550 -28.41 22.32 -36.71
CA VAL A 550 -29.62 23.12 -36.92
C VAL A 550 -29.54 24.45 -36.16
N ASP A 551 -29.05 24.45 -34.92
CA ASP A 551 -28.85 25.66 -34.12
C ASP A 551 -27.80 26.58 -34.76
N MET A 552 -26.73 26.03 -35.33
CA MET A 552 -25.72 26.80 -36.04
C MET A 552 -26.30 27.45 -37.31
N GLU A 553 -27.13 26.74 -38.07
CA GLU A 553 -27.82 27.30 -39.23
C GLU A 553 -28.81 28.40 -38.84
N LEU A 554 -29.52 28.25 -37.71
CA LEU A 554 -30.42 29.26 -37.14
C LEU A 554 -29.65 30.52 -36.69
N ILE A 555 -28.54 30.33 -35.98
CA ILE A 555 -27.67 31.43 -35.54
C ILE A 555 -27.10 32.17 -36.76
N GLN A 556 -26.63 31.43 -37.79
CA GLN A 556 -26.15 32.05 -39.03
C GLN A 556 -27.25 32.84 -39.74
N SER A 557 -28.51 32.37 -39.72
CA SER A 557 -29.64 33.13 -40.28
C SER A 557 -29.90 34.42 -39.50
N LYS A 558 -29.93 34.35 -38.17
CA LYS A 558 -30.11 35.53 -37.32
C LYS A 558 -28.97 36.54 -37.44
N VAL A 559 -27.73 36.07 -37.58
CA VAL A 559 -26.58 36.94 -37.81
C VAL A 559 -26.73 37.68 -39.15
N ARG A 560 -27.13 36.98 -40.23
CA ARG A 560 -27.42 37.64 -41.51
C ARG A 560 -28.54 38.66 -41.42
N GLU A 561 -29.60 38.39 -40.66
CA GLU A 561 -30.67 39.37 -40.41
C GLU A 561 -30.16 40.60 -39.64
N LEU A 562 -29.37 40.39 -38.57
CA LEU A 562 -28.77 41.47 -37.79
C LEU A 562 -27.78 42.31 -38.61
N GLU A 563 -26.98 41.69 -39.47
CA GLU A 563 -26.11 42.39 -40.42
C GLU A 563 -26.92 43.27 -41.37
N GLN A 564 -28.05 42.78 -41.88
CA GLN A 564 -28.94 43.57 -42.74
C GLN A 564 -29.62 44.73 -41.98
N GLU A 565 -30.03 44.52 -40.73
CA GLU A 565 -30.55 45.59 -39.87
C GLU A 565 -29.47 46.63 -39.56
N PHE A 566 -28.23 46.20 -39.29
CA PHE A 566 -27.10 47.10 -39.05
C PHE A 566 -26.79 47.96 -40.28
N VAL A 567 -26.83 47.37 -41.49
CA VAL A 567 -26.67 48.12 -42.74
C VAL A 567 -27.82 49.12 -42.93
N ARG A 568 -29.06 48.73 -42.62
CA ARG A 568 -30.22 49.65 -42.66
C ARG A 568 -30.07 50.81 -41.67
N ILE A 569 -29.64 50.53 -40.44
CA ILE A 569 -29.39 51.54 -39.40
C ILE A 569 -28.25 52.48 -39.81
N LYS A 570 -27.17 51.95 -40.41
CA LYS A 570 -26.06 52.78 -40.92
C LYS A 570 -26.52 53.72 -42.04
N GLN A 571 -27.40 53.26 -42.92
CA GLN A 571 -27.97 54.09 -44.00
C GLN A 571 -28.98 55.13 -43.50
N THR A 572 -29.74 54.84 -42.43
CA THR A 572 -30.61 55.86 -41.81
C THR A 572 -29.80 56.88 -41.02
N MET A 573 -28.75 56.46 -40.31
CA MET A 573 -27.81 57.35 -39.62
C MET A 573 -27.07 58.27 -40.58
N SER A 574 -26.61 57.79 -41.75
CA SER A 574 -25.98 58.66 -42.75
C SER A 574 -26.97 59.69 -43.30
N LYS A 575 -28.22 59.30 -43.57
CA LYS A 575 -29.30 60.20 -44.01
C LYS A 575 -29.70 61.24 -42.94
N VAL A 576 -29.55 60.91 -41.65
CA VAL A 576 -29.79 61.84 -40.53
C VAL A 576 -28.58 62.76 -40.31
N ASN A 577 -27.35 62.27 -40.50
CA ASN A 577 -26.14 63.08 -40.41
C ASN A 577 -26.07 64.15 -41.52
N ASP A 578 -26.47 63.78 -42.75
CA ASP A 578 -26.56 64.71 -43.89
C ASP A 578 -27.66 65.78 -43.71
N LYS A 579 -28.65 65.53 -42.85
CA LYS A 579 -29.71 66.50 -42.48
C LYS A 579 -29.41 67.26 -41.18
N GLY A 580 -28.56 66.72 -40.30
CA GLY A 580 -28.14 67.32 -39.03
C GLY A 580 -27.04 68.38 -39.17
N HIS A 581 -26.16 68.24 -40.16
CA HIS A 581 -25.13 69.26 -40.45
C HIS A 581 -25.69 70.55 -41.11
N ALA A 582 -26.97 70.58 -41.50
CA ALA A 582 -27.65 71.78 -42.00
C ALA A 582 -28.43 72.58 -40.93
N LEU A 583 -28.59 72.07 -39.70
CA LEU A 583 -29.44 72.69 -38.66
C LEU A 583 -28.78 72.90 -37.29
N ILE A 584 -27.51 72.52 -37.09
CA ILE A 584 -26.81 72.63 -35.78
C ILE A 584 -25.69 73.69 -35.81
N ASN A 585 -25.85 74.79 -36.58
CA ASN A 585 -24.93 75.94 -36.48
C ASN A 585 -25.57 77.23 -35.96
N THR A 586 -26.78 77.14 -35.40
CA THR A 586 -27.40 78.26 -34.69
C THR A 586 -28.26 77.74 -33.55
N ARG A 587 -27.93 78.18 -32.33
CA ARG A 587 -28.65 78.01 -31.06
C ARG A 587 -28.28 76.76 -30.25
N LEU A 588 -27.32 76.92 -29.34
CA LEU A 588 -27.60 76.92 -27.89
C LEU A 588 -26.30 77.13 -27.10
N SER A 589 -25.82 78.37 -27.14
CA SER A 589 -25.11 78.98 -26.03
C SER A 589 -26.15 79.35 -24.96
N SER A 590 -26.36 78.52 -23.95
CA SER A 590 -26.82 78.89 -22.60
C SER A 590 -27.42 77.68 -21.87
N ILE A 591 -27.25 77.70 -20.55
CA ILE A 591 -27.78 76.80 -19.52
C ILE A 591 -26.80 75.70 -19.09
N SER A 592 -26.03 76.12 -18.11
CA SER A 592 -25.32 75.32 -17.13
C SER A 592 -26.25 74.54 -16.20
N ARG A 593 -25.68 73.48 -15.62
CA ARG A 593 -25.88 72.91 -14.28
C ARG A 593 -26.95 71.83 -14.06
N ASN A 594 -26.41 70.71 -13.56
CA ASN A 594 -26.97 69.75 -12.60
C ASN A 594 -27.91 68.66 -13.16
N LEU A 595 -27.33 67.50 -13.48
CA LEU A 595 -27.40 66.29 -12.64
C LEU A 595 -26.57 65.19 -13.33
N GLY A 596 -25.68 64.56 -12.57
CA GLY A 596 -24.77 63.54 -13.07
C GLY A 596 -25.44 62.18 -13.20
N CYS A 597 -25.01 61.43 -14.21
CA CYS A 597 -24.61 60.02 -14.14
C CYS A 597 -23.94 59.63 -15.46
N PHE A 598 -22.79 58.95 -15.35
CA PHE A 598 -21.87 58.57 -16.41
C PHE A 598 -22.46 57.53 -17.38
N PRO A 599 -22.11 57.56 -18.68
CA PRO A 599 -22.13 56.38 -19.51
C PRO A 599 -20.71 55.80 -19.65
N VAL A 600 -20.58 54.50 -19.38
CA VAL A 600 -19.51 53.67 -19.94
C VAL A 600 -20.05 53.13 -21.26
N SER A 601 -19.37 53.44 -22.36
CA SER A 601 -19.57 52.79 -23.66
C SER A 601 -18.35 51.94 -24.01
N GLN A 602 -18.68 50.75 -24.48
CA GLN A 602 -17.86 49.69 -25.04
C GLN A 602 -16.88 50.18 -26.11
N ILE A 603 -15.72 49.52 -26.06
CA ILE A 603 -14.84 49.26 -27.20
C ILE A 603 -15.45 48.05 -27.94
N ASP A 604 -15.33 48.04 -29.27
CA ASP A 604 -14.91 46.90 -30.09
C ASP A 604 -15.09 47.32 -31.57
N ASP A 605 -13.99 47.48 -32.30
CA ASP A 605 -13.44 46.48 -33.27
C ASP A 605 -14.18 46.55 -34.62
N ALA A 606 -13.56 46.43 -35.80
CA ALA A 606 -12.21 46.10 -36.20
C ALA A 606 -12.06 46.30 -37.73
N ASN A 607 -10.81 46.44 -38.20
CA ASN A 607 -10.22 45.86 -39.43
C ASN A 607 -10.82 46.22 -40.82
N THR A 608 -10.10 46.31 -41.94
CA THR A 608 -8.78 45.77 -42.34
C THR A 608 -8.30 46.44 -43.64
N ASP A 609 -6.99 46.34 -43.86
CA ASP A 609 -6.18 46.85 -44.96
C ASP A 609 -6.35 46.17 -46.34
N VAL A 610 -5.90 46.90 -47.37
CA VAL A 610 -5.46 46.38 -48.69
C VAL A 610 -4.06 46.95 -49.01
N ILE A 611 -3.10 46.03 -49.18
CA ILE A 611 -1.89 45.98 -50.05
C ILE A 611 -1.36 47.30 -50.69
N GLU A 612 -0.13 47.74 -50.37
CA GLU A 612 1.12 47.51 -51.17
C GLU A 612 2.31 48.45 -50.78
N SER A 613 3.54 47.93 -50.98
CA SER A 613 4.83 48.61 -51.28
C SER A 613 5.94 48.74 -50.20
N ALA A 614 6.96 47.90 -50.42
CA ALA A 614 8.42 48.18 -50.53
C ALA A 614 9.26 48.77 -49.36
N GLY A 615 9.98 47.86 -48.67
CA GLY A 615 11.40 47.94 -48.18
C GLY A 615 11.76 48.95 -47.06
N PRO A 616 13.00 48.96 -46.49
CA PRO A 616 14.08 47.95 -46.40
C PRO A 616 14.56 47.69 -44.93
N SER A 617 15.55 46.80 -44.75
CA SER A 617 16.38 46.57 -43.52
C SER A 617 17.23 47.81 -43.09
N PRO A 618 18.14 47.83 -42.06
CA PRO A 618 18.51 46.88 -40.98
C PRO A 618 18.85 47.52 -39.56
N ARG A 619 19.35 46.69 -38.61
CA ARG A 619 20.23 47.00 -37.41
C ARG A 619 19.59 47.69 -36.17
N ARG A 620 20.04 47.58 -34.91
CA ARG A 620 20.96 46.75 -34.06
C ARG A 620 20.76 47.23 -32.59
N SER A 621 21.30 46.47 -31.60
CA SER A 621 21.72 46.84 -30.22
C SER A 621 20.64 46.88 -29.12
N SER A 622 20.84 46.45 -27.86
CA SER A 622 22.04 46.12 -27.06
C SER A 622 21.64 45.58 -25.68
N GLU A 623 22.50 44.73 -25.08
CA GLU A 623 22.86 44.64 -23.63
C GLU A 623 21.78 44.30 -22.58
N LYS A 624 21.95 43.48 -21.53
CA LYS A 624 23.07 42.78 -20.83
C LYS A 624 22.43 41.80 -19.81
N PRO A 625 23.14 40.75 -19.33
CA PRO A 625 22.97 40.26 -17.96
C PRO A 625 24.29 40.26 -17.18
N HIS A 626 24.23 40.60 -15.88
CA HIS A 626 25.37 40.59 -14.96
C HIS A 626 25.55 39.21 -14.28
N HIS A 627 26.79 38.74 -14.29
CA HIS A 627 27.36 37.64 -13.50
C HIS A 627 27.86 38.10 -12.13
N VAL A 628 27.84 37.20 -11.13
CA VAL A 628 28.84 37.04 -10.04
C VAL A 628 28.81 35.53 -9.64
N LEU A 629 29.72 34.65 -10.06
CA LEU A 629 31.10 34.32 -9.62
C LEU A 629 31.26 33.59 -8.25
N ARG A 630 31.83 32.37 -8.37
CA ARG A 630 32.51 31.46 -7.41
C ARG A 630 33.33 32.15 -6.33
N ILE A 631 33.51 31.49 -5.17
CA ILE A 631 34.83 31.17 -4.57
C ILE A 631 34.76 29.84 -3.76
N THR A 632 35.87 29.10 -3.82
CA THR A 632 36.34 27.91 -3.12
C THR A 632 36.41 28.00 -1.57
N GLN A 633 36.09 26.89 -0.88
CA GLN A 633 36.97 26.22 0.10
C GLN A 633 36.48 24.80 0.36
#